data_AF-A0A9E0VCX3-F1
#
_entry.id   AF-A0A9E0VCX3-F1
#
_cell.length_a   1.000
_cell.length_b   1.000
_cell.length_c   1.000
_cell.angle_alpha   90.00
_cell.angle_beta   90.00
_cell.angle_gamma   90.00
#
_symmetry.space_group_name_H-M   'P 1'
#
loop_
_entity.id
_entity.type
_entity.pdbx_description
1 polymer ?
#
loop_
_entity_poly.entity_id
_entity_poly.type
_entity_poly.pdbx_seq_one_letter_code
_entity_poly.pdbx_strand_id
1 'polypeptide(L)'
;MGLKVEGGVATAHRETTEVKKPEVKPAIAKIENKPENHGAVYTNRGESDNQANFLRARLNAKFDAPAAQTGTLTPDQAQQKADEIIKNNGGKDNLDTDGVGRDLAEIAKNNPADAWAVTQAMLGDKIDQGGSGKVEENDKDEIAQSFAKNLSDDQLNAIGQDADGRKMLERFRDHLLSGSVHDDERADAARLDTAAKGYPSPKLTGDPAQDIKTVADDLKTIPPDKRDDYLMEVLKYPYGKEVLQRAGVLNNEQRDLLATAINEAYQQNPSEMAGILDSVTDMDKRFPISEWTGLADVIRRTGNDDLIAGYAKHAMSVAASGGPEKGAWSVDALTALGGMSPEGLGNFINFGSAKPPMYGSPSTMDRFIEMNKANFNKMLTTAANFLGGPANNVGFANPWAFDPAMGDFLNVVSKMTDANGNLSADALNIFKTVAPLTGDNFFTKEALGKMFIEHAQQITDTFALKRNADGTTNRNFDPNVLKDFFINVVYSPISDLLQYNGKSMVETIMGDGQGNDGVIGQLARNIMDQAAKPGADVTYLGQEIGYLFGAVSGGFLDSVQAYKDKFEDDKKFREFMYGAVNKGLGALAGKIGLPVDKVGDFAEKLIEASKEKDKTEQLKKFQEAFLGLKNDMSQTLLDFQRTHPNAEGLETNFTIAWNDFITSYLATDWIAR
;
A
#
# COMPACT_ATOMS: atom_id res chain seq x y z
N MET A 1 -21.27 -45.45 49.14
CA MET A 1 -21.08 -44.00 48.87
C MET A 1 -21.66 -43.74 47.51
N GLY A 2 -22.78 -43.01 47.47
CA GLY A 2 -23.54 -42.79 46.25
C GLY A 2 -23.31 -41.41 45.66
N LEU A 3 -23.63 -41.27 44.38
CA LEU A 3 -24.61 -40.30 43.90
C LEU A 3 -24.97 -40.62 42.44
N LYS A 4 -26.28 -40.82 42.25
CA LYS A 4 -27.01 -40.91 40.98
C LYS A 4 -27.01 -39.54 40.31
N VAL A 5 -26.85 -39.51 39.00
CA VAL A 5 -27.16 -38.34 38.16
C VAL A 5 -28.51 -38.60 37.50
N GLU A 6 -29.52 -37.84 37.89
CA GLU A 6 -30.84 -37.81 37.23
C GLU A 6 -30.87 -36.69 36.18
N GLY A 7 -31.46 -37.02 35.03
CA GLY A 7 -31.67 -36.09 33.92
C GLY A 7 -32.84 -35.14 34.18
N GLY A 8 -32.68 -33.90 33.71
CA GLY A 8 -33.72 -32.89 33.62
C GLY A 8 -33.86 -32.40 32.19
N VAL A 9 -35.02 -32.68 31.58
CA VAL A 9 -35.46 -32.15 30.29
C VAL A 9 -36.00 -30.74 30.52
N ALA A 10 -35.42 -29.74 29.86
CA ALA A 10 -35.93 -28.37 29.86
C ALA A 10 -36.61 -28.06 28.52
N THR A 11 -37.94 -27.95 28.57
CA THR A 11 -38.83 -27.45 27.52
C THR A 11 -38.60 -25.96 27.25
N ALA A 12 -38.42 -25.60 25.99
CA ALA A 12 -38.31 -24.22 25.52
C ALA A 12 -39.65 -23.49 25.58
N HIS A 13 -39.71 -22.39 26.34
CA HIS A 13 -40.78 -21.41 26.25
C HIS A 13 -40.40 -20.31 25.25
N ARG A 14 -41.27 -20.13 24.26
CA ARG A 14 -41.27 -19.06 23.26
C ARG A 14 -41.87 -17.82 23.91
N GLU A 15 -41.08 -16.79 24.19
CA GLU A 15 -41.59 -15.44 24.43
C GLU A 15 -41.60 -14.67 23.10
N THR A 16 -42.80 -14.33 22.64
CA THR A 16 -43.06 -13.40 21.55
C THR A 16 -43.06 -11.98 22.10
N THR A 17 -42.03 -11.20 21.79
CA THR A 17 -41.96 -9.77 22.13
C THR A 17 -42.66 -8.95 21.05
N GLU A 18 -43.84 -8.42 21.39
CA GLU A 18 -44.63 -7.48 20.59
C GLU A 18 -43.90 -6.11 20.53
N VAL A 19 -43.48 -5.68 19.34
CA VAL A 19 -42.87 -4.36 19.13
C VAL A 19 -43.97 -3.30 19.04
N LYS A 20 -44.18 -2.52 20.12
CA LYS A 20 -45.01 -1.31 20.08
C LYS A 20 -44.25 -0.17 19.38
N LYS A 21 -44.83 0.30 18.28
CA LYS A 21 -44.40 1.48 17.52
C LYS A 21 -44.67 2.77 18.35
N PRO A 22 -43.70 3.68 18.56
CA PRO A 22 -43.98 4.93 19.25
C PRO A 22 -44.69 5.93 18.34
N GLU A 23 -45.72 6.59 18.89
CA GLU A 23 -46.42 7.74 18.29
C GLU A 23 -45.46 8.93 18.11
N VAL A 24 -45.42 9.47 16.89
CA VAL A 24 -44.73 10.72 16.56
C VAL A 24 -45.64 11.89 16.94
N LYS A 25 -45.27 12.65 17.98
CA LYS A 25 -45.82 14.00 18.21
C LYS A 25 -45.06 15.01 17.34
N PRO A 26 -45.74 15.95 16.67
CA PRO A 26 -45.07 16.99 15.90
C PRO A 26 -44.43 18.01 16.84
N ALA A 27 -43.12 18.24 16.70
CA ALA A 27 -42.41 19.30 17.40
C ALA A 27 -42.78 20.66 16.80
N ILE A 28 -43.40 21.50 17.63
CA ILE A 28 -43.65 22.90 17.38
C ILE A 28 -42.30 23.64 17.38
N ALA A 29 -41.98 24.29 16.27
CA ALA A 29 -40.80 25.16 16.16
C ALA A 29 -40.98 26.38 17.07
N LYS A 30 -40.14 26.48 18.11
CA LYS A 30 -39.82 27.76 18.76
C LYS A 30 -38.46 28.21 18.24
N ILE A 31 -38.48 29.30 17.50
CA ILE A 31 -37.30 30.10 17.16
C ILE A 31 -36.98 30.92 18.40
N GLU A 32 -35.82 30.71 19.00
CA GLU A 32 -35.20 31.68 19.90
C GLU A 32 -33.68 31.68 19.67
N ASN A 33 -33.20 32.75 19.05
CA ASN A 33 -31.80 33.05 18.82
C ASN A 33 -31.10 33.37 20.13
N LYS A 34 -30.01 32.66 20.44
CA LYS A 34 -28.77 33.23 20.99
C LYS A 34 -27.57 32.44 20.44
N PRO A 35 -26.49 33.09 19.96
CA PRO A 35 -25.27 32.39 19.57
C PRO A 35 -24.49 32.06 20.85
N GLU A 36 -24.40 30.79 21.21
CA GLU A 36 -23.39 30.33 22.16
C GLU A 36 -22.09 30.13 21.39
N ASN A 37 -21.07 30.89 21.78
CA ASN A 37 -19.69 30.75 21.34
C ASN A 37 -19.14 29.35 21.72
N HIS A 38 -18.29 28.81 20.85
CA HIS A 38 -17.41 27.63 21.07
C HIS A 38 -18.10 26.24 21.21
N GLY A 39 -18.88 25.84 20.22
CA GLY A 39 -19.26 24.42 20.06
C GLY A 39 -18.28 23.69 19.13
N ALA A 40 -17.53 22.70 19.65
CA ALA A 40 -16.74 21.79 18.83
C ALA A 40 -17.61 21.15 17.73
N VAL A 41 -17.11 21.08 16.49
CA VAL A 41 -17.89 20.56 15.37
C VAL A 41 -17.94 19.02 15.44
N TYR A 42 -19.05 18.49 15.96
CA TYR A 42 -19.33 17.06 15.93
C TYR A 42 -20.07 16.69 14.65
N THR A 43 -19.41 15.93 13.77
CA THR A 43 -20.07 15.31 12.60
C THR A 43 -20.83 14.05 13.06
N ASN A 44 -22.13 13.97 12.79
CA ASN A 44 -23.01 12.85 13.19
C ASN A 44 -22.83 11.56 12.35
N ARG A 45 -21.59 11.17 12.03
CA ARG A 45 -21.26 9.83 11.50
C ARG A 45 -20.39 9.10 12.51
N GLY A 46 -20.82 7.91 12.91
CA GLY A 46 -20.04 7.03 13.76
C GLY A 46 -19.01 6.30 12.90
N GLU A 47 -17.81 6.85 12.74
CA GLU A 47 -16.75 6.21 11.96
C GLU A 47 -15.38 6.43 12.63
N SER A 48 -14.60 5.34 12.64
CA SER A 48 -13.20 5.23 13.08
C SER A 48 -12.20 5.71 12.02
N ASP A 49 -12.62 6.53 11.06
CA ASP A 49 -11.79 6.96 9.95
C ASP A 49 -10.83 8.07 10.37
N ASN A 50 -9.54 7.83 10.19
CA ASN A 50 -8.48 8.82 10.41
C ASN A 50 -8.75 10.13 9.67
N GLN A 51 -9.43 10.08 8.52
CA GLN A 51 -9.85 11.25 7.75
C GLN A 51 -10.89 12.13 8.49
N ALA A 52 -11.81 11.52 9.23
CA ALA A 52 -12.83 12.25 10.00
C ALA A 52 -12.25 12.87 11.28
N ASN A 53 -11.36 12.15 11.97
CA ASN A 53 -10.63 12.68 13.13
C ASN A 53 -9.70 13.84 12.71
N PHE A 54 -9.06 13.71 11.55
CA PHE A 54 -8.22 14.75 10.97
C PHE A 54 -9.02 15.99 10.52
N LEU A 55 -10.13 15.82 9.80
CA LEU A 55 -11.02 16.93 9.42
C LEU A 55 -11.55 17.68 10.65
N ARG A 56 -11.85 16.96 11.73
CA ARG A 56 -12.20 17.57 13.02
C ARG A 56 -11.03 18.33 13.63
N ALA A 57 -9.84 17.75 13.68
CA ALA A 57 -8.65 18.44 14.18
C ALA A 57 -8.34 19.72 13.39
N ARG A 58 -8.44 19.68 12.05
CA ARG A 58 -8.23 20.84 11.17
C ARG A 58 -9.33 21.88 11.30
N LEU A 59 -10.60 21.47 11.35
CA LEU A 59 -11.72 22.40 11.57
C LEU A 59 -11.59 23.05 12.93
N ASN A 60 -11.35 22.26 13.99
CA ASN A 60 -11.16 22.78 15.33
C ASN A 60 -9.94 23.71 15.39
N ALA A 61 -8.79 23.37 14.79
CA ALA A 61 -7.63 24.27 14.71
C ALA A 61 -7.95 25.58 13.97
N LYS A 62 -8.77 25.53 12.92
CA LYS A 62 -9.24 26.72 12.19
C LYS A 62 -10.25 27.56 13.00
N PHE A 63 -10.99 26.94 13.90
CA PHE A 63 -11.91 27.62 14.85
C PHE A 63 -11.23 28.06 16.14
N ASP A 64 -10.11 27.43 16.51
CA ASP A 64 -9.24 27.73 17.66
C ASP A 64 -8.17 28.77 17.30
N ALA A 65 -7.98 29.07 16.01
CA ALA A 65 -7.19 30.23 15.58
C ALA A 65 -7.77 31.49 16.27
N PRO A 66 -6.94 32.29 16.97
CA PRO A 66 -7.42 33.48 17.65
C PRO A 66 -8.19 34.36 16.66
N ALA A 67 -9.41 34.76 17.03
CA ALA A 67 -10.22 35.63 16.21
C ALA A 67 -9.38 36.85 15.82
N ALA A 68 -9.31 37.16 14.52
CA ALA A 68 -8.59 38.33 14.01
C ALA A 68 -8.95 39.53 14.88
N GLN A 69 -7.94 40.17 15.46
CA GLN A 69 -8.21 41.28 16.35
C GLN A 69 -8.75 42.42 15.50
N THR A 70 -10.00 42.82 15.73
CA THR A 70 -10.55 43.98 15.04
C THR A 70 -9.72 45.19 15.41
N GLY A 71 -9.14 45.86 14.40
CA GLY A 71 -8.47 47.15 14.57
C GLY A 71 -9.37 48.10 15.34
N THR A 72 -8.81 48.75 16.35
CA THR A 72 -9.50 49.75 17.16
C THR A 72 -9.34 51.16 16.60
N LEU A 73 -8.35 51.37 15.72
CA LEU A 73 -8.07 52.64 15.08
C LEU A 73 -8.88 52.80 13.78
N THR A 74 -9.52 53.96 13.62
CA THR A 74 -10.00 54.43 12.31
C THR A 74 -8.81 54.87 11.44
N PRO A 75 -8.98 55.01 10.10
CA PRO A 75 -7.91 55.51 9.23
C PRO A 75 -7.32 56.86 9.66
N ASP A 76 -8.17 57.79 10.09
CA ASP A 76 -7.73 59.11 10.59
C ASP A 76 -6.93 58.98 11.89
N GLN A 77 -7.34 58.08 12.79
CA GLN A 77 -6.62 57.81 14.04
C GLN A 77 -5.28 57.13 13.77
N ALA A 78 -5.21 56.21 12.81
CA ALA A 78 -3.96 55.61 12.37
C ALA A 78 -3.00 56.64 11.77
N GLN A 79 -3.50 57.59 10.97
CA GLN A 79 -2.72 58.71 10.45
C GLN A 79 -2.19 59.63 11.55
N GLN A 80 -3.05 60.01 12.50
CA GLN A 80 -2.66 60.82 13.65
C GLN A 80 -1.60 60.09 14.49
N LYS A 81 -1.77 58.79 14.69
CA LYS A 81 -0.82 57.98 15.44
C LYS A 81 0.54 57.87 14.73
N ALA A 82 0.53 57.70 13.40
CA ALA A 82 1.76 57.74 12.61
C ALA A 82 2.47 59.12 12.72
N ASP A 83 1.73 60.23 12.69
CA ASP A 83 2.30 61.58 12.89
C ASP A 83 2.89 61.76 14.30
N GLU A 84 2.22 61.23 15.33
CA GLU A 84 2.72 61.24 16.71
C GLU A 84 4.03 60.48 16.83
N ILE A 85 4.11 59.26 16.28
CA ILE A 85 5.32 58.42 16.32
C ILE A 85 6.48 59.13 15.61
N ILE A 86 6.26 59.65 14.40
CA ILE A 86 7.29 60.40 13.66
C ILE A 86 7.77 61.61 14.47
N LYS A 87 6.84 62.39 15.04
CA LYS A 87 7.18 63.59 15.81
C LYS A 87 7.94 63.26 17.10
N ASN A 88 7.55 62.20 17.81
CA ASN A 88 8.18 61.79 19.06
C ASN A 88 9.59 61.24 18.85
N ASN A 89 9.84 60.67 17.66
CA ASN A 89 11.12 60.10 17.28
C ASN A 89 11.89 61.04 16.33
N GLY A 90 12.00 62.33 16.67
CA GLY A 90 12.88 63.29 15.98
C GLY A 90 12.29 64.07 14.80
N GLY A 91 11.12 63.67 14.30
CA GLY A 91 10.46 64.33 13.16
C GLY A 91 11.04 63.93 11.81
N LYS A 92 10.38 64.34 10.72
CA LYS A 92 10.70 63.89 9.35
C LYS A 92 12.15 64.13 8.93
N ASP A 93 12.73 65.25 9.32
CA ASP A 93 14.07 65.66 8.84
C ASP A 93 15.23 65.05 9.67
N ASN A 94 14.93 64.38 10.79
CA ASN A 94 15.93 63.76 11.68
C ASN A 94 15.29 62.57 12.42
N LEU A 95 14.73 61.65 11.64
CA LEU A 95 13.95 60.53 12.16
C LEU A 95 14.84 59.54 12.91
N ASP A 96 14.48 59.22 14.14
CA ASP A 96 15.02 58.11 14.91
C ASP A 96 14.29 56.83 14.47
N THR A 97 14.81 56.19 13.41
CA THR A 97 14.28 54.96 12.81
C THR A 97 14.21 53.82 13.83
N ASP A 98 15.14 53.79 14.78
CA ASP A 98 15.16 52.85 15.89
C ASP A 98 13.99 53.07 16.87
N GLY A 99 13.71 54.32 17.19
CA GLY A 99 12.55 54.71 18.00
C GLY A 99 11.23 54.36 17.33
N VAL A 100 11.10 54.64 16.02
CA VAL A 100 9.91 54.31 15.23
C VAL A 100 9.66 52.79 15.17
N GLY A 101 10.69 51.99 14.86
CA GLY A 101 10.57 50.54 14.80
C GLY A 101 10.17 49.92 16.15
N ARG A 102 10.69 50.47 17.25
CA ARG A 102 10.32 50.07 18.62
C ARG A 102 8.86 50.37 18.95
N ASP A 103 8.37 51.57 18.61
CA ASP A 103 6.98 51.97 18.83
C ASP A 103 6.01 51.08 18.03
N LEU A 104 6.35 50.80 16.76
CA LEU A 104 5.55 49.89 15.92
C LEU A 104 5.54 48.45 16.48
N ALA A 105 6.68 47.97 17.01
CA ALA A 105 6.77 46.67 17.66
C ALA A 105 5.90 46.61 18.94
N GLU A 106 5.84 47.69 19.71
CA GLU A 106 4.98 47.77 20.89
C GLU A 106 3.48 47.77 20.52
N ILE A 107 3.09 48.48 19.46
CA ILE A 107 1.71 48.43 18.96
C ILE A 107 1.39 47.01 18.47
N ALA A 108 2.27 46.38 17.70
CA ALA A 108 2.05 45.04 17.14
C ALA A 108 1.90 43.96 18.22
N LYS A 109 2.63 44.06 19.34
CA LYS A 109 2.46 43.16 20.51
C LYS A 109 1.05 43.21 21.10
N ASN A 110 0.42 44.39 21.06
CA ASN A 110 -0.87 44.63 21.68
C ASN A 110 -2.03 44.42 20.72
N ASN A 111 -1.91 44.94 19.49
CA ASN A 111 -2.90 44.81 18.42
C ASN A 111 -2.24 44.87 17.02
N PRO A 112 -2.02 43.72 16.37
CA PRO A 112 -1.43 43.65 15.03
C PRO A 112 -2.20 44.43 13.95
N ALA A 113 -3.53 44.51 14.05
CA ALA A 113 -4.34 45.25 13.09
C ALA A 113 -4.15 46.77 13.21
N ASP A 114 -4.03 47.29 14.44
CA ASP A 114 -3.70 48.69 14.67
C ASP A 114 -2.28 49.01 14.20
N ALA A 115 -1.32 48.10 14.46
CA ALA A 115 0.05 48.24 14.00
C ALA A 115 0.13 48.30 12.47
N TRP A 116 -0.58 47.41 11.77
CA TRP A 116 -0.67 47.42 10.32
C TRP A 116 -1.26 48.72 9.78
N ALA A 117 -2.36 49.21 10.36
CA ALA A 117 -2.98 50.46 9.94
C ALA A 117 -2.03 51.67 10.09
N VAL A 118 -1.29 51.72 11.21
CA VAL A 118 -0.28 52.77 11.45
C VAL A 118 0.89 52.63 10.48
N THR A 119 1.38 51.41 10.22
CA THR A 119 2.44 51.14 9.25
C THR A 119 2.03 51.54 7.83
N GLN A 120 0.80 51.26 7.40
CA GLN A 120 0.29 51.73 6.10
C GLN A 120 0.26 53.26 6.03
N ALA A 121 -0.27 53.92 7.07
CA ALA A 121 -0.33 55.37 7.13
C ALA A 121 1.07 56.04 7.14
N MET A 122 2.09 55.33 7.62
CA MET A 122 3.46 55.80 7.72
C MET A 122 4.28 55.52 6.44
N LEU A 123 4.26 54.28 5.94
CA LEU A 123 5.10 53.81 4.85
C LEU A 123 4.44 53.92 3.45
N GLY A 124 3.16 54.31 3.39
CA GLY A 124 2.36 54.38 2.15
C GLY A 124 1.79 53.02 1.72
N ASP A 125 1.27 52.89 0.50
CA ASP A 125 0.67 51.63 0.01
C ASP A 125 1.63 50.77 -0.83
N LYS A 126 2.78 51.31 -1.26
CA LYS A 126 3.72 50.64 -2.16
C LYS A 126 5.16 50.80 -1.69
N ILE A 127 5.99 49.79 -1.98
CA ILE A 127 7.41 49.76 -1.65
C ILE A 127 8.16 50.86 -2.43
N ASP A 128 7.96 50.98 -3.75
CA ASP A 128 8.78 51.86 -4.61
C ASP A 128 8.21 53.26 -4.92
N GLN A 129 7.19 53.72 -4.21
CA GLN A 129 6.68 55.09 -4.44
C GLN A 129 7.42 56.09 -3.57
N GLY A 130 8.60 56.51 -4.04
CA GLY A 130 9.32 57.66 -3.49
C GLY A 130 8.38 58.85 -3.33
N GLY A 131 8.18 59.29 -2.09
CA GLY A 131 7.33 60.44 -1.74
C GLY A 131 5.84 60.16 -1.47
N SER A 132 5.37 58.90 -1.45
CA SER A 132 3.97 58.56 -1.10
C SER A 132 3.75 58.24 0.39
N GLY A 133 4.82 57.97 1.14
CA GLY A 133 4.82 57.76 2.59
C GLY A 133 5.24 59.01 3.37
N LYS A 134 5.11 58.96 4.70
CA LYS A 134 5.53 60.05 5.61
C LYS A 134 7.03 60.02 5.93
N VAL A 135 7.69 58.89 5.69
CA VAL A 135 9.13 58.65 5.90
C VAL A 135 9.87 58.47 4.57
N GLU A 136 11.18 58.73 4.56
CA GLU A 136 12.00 58.58 3.36
C GLU A 136 12.26 57.10 3.03
N GLU A 137 12.65 56.80 1.79
CA GLU A 137 12.79 55.40 1.33
C GLU A 137 13.92 54.67 2.07
N ASN A 138 15.02 55.37 2.30
CA ASN A 138 16.21 54.90 3.02
C ASN A 138 16.00 54.77 4.54
N ASP A 139 14.83 55.15 5.06
CA ASP A 139 14.50 54.98 6.47
C ASP A 139 13.64 53.71 6.68
N LYS A 140 13.02 53.17 5.62
CA LYS A 140 12.00 52.11 5.75
C LYS A 140 12.60 50.76 6.11
N ASP A 141 13.76 50.44 5.54
CA ASP A 141 14.58 49.28 5.88
C ASP A 141 15.11 49.37 7.32
N GLU A 142 15.62 50.53 7.74
CA GLU A 142 16.05 50.75 9.12
C GLU A 142 14.90 50.59 10.14
N ILE A 143 13.72 51.15 9.84
CA ILE A 143 12.50 50.96 10.65
C ILE A 143 12.11 49.48 10.72
N ALA A 144 12.12 48.78 9.58
CA ALA A 144 11.79 47.36 9.50
C ALA A 144 12.78 46.50 10.29
N GLN A 145 14.06 46.83 10.22
CA GLN A 145 15.13 46.15 10.96
C GLN A 145 14.96 46.36 12.46
N SER A 146 14.72 47.60 12.88
CA SER A 146 14.50 47.91 14.29
C SER A 146 13.23 47.26 14.82
N PHE A 147 12.15 47.23 14.03
CA PHE A 147 10.94 46.47 14.36
C PHE A 147 11.25 45.00 14.65
N ALA A 148 11.98 44.33 13.76
CA ALA A 148 12.36 42.91 13.92
C ALA A 148 13.27 42.68 15.13
N LYS A 149 14.20 43.58 15.43
CA LYS A 149 15.11 43.50 16.59
C LYS A 149 14.41 43.70 17.94
N ASN A 150 13.28 44.41 17.96
CA ASN A 150 12.50 44.68 19.18
C ASN A 150 11.46 43.58 19.52
N LEU A 151 11.42 42.51 18.72
CA LEU A 151 10.51 41.37 18.89
C LEU A 151 11.31 40.06 19.02
N SER A 152 10.96 39.24 20.01
CA SER A 152 11.41 37.84 20.04
C SER A 152 10.70 37.02 18.97
N ASP A 153 11.25 35.87 18.59
CA ASP A 153 10.64 35.00 17.58
C ASP A 153 9.22 34.55 18.00
N ASP A 154 8.98 34.27 19.29
CA ASP A 154 7.64 33.96 19.81
C ASP A 154 6.65 35.13 19.63
N GLN A 155 7.11 36.37 19.70
CA GLN A 155 6.28 37.56 19.51
C GLN A 155 6.00 37.80 18.03
N LEU A 156 7.00 37.62 17.17
CA LEU A 156 6.82 37.63 15.72
C LEU A 156 5.81 36.56 15.30
N ASN A 157 5.95 35.33 15.81
CA ASN A 157 5.02 34.23 15.54
C ASN A 157 3.59 34.56 16.01
N ALA A 158 3.44 35.15 17.19
CA ALA A 158 2.13 35.60 17.68
C ALA A 158 1.50 36.67 16.76
N ILE A 159 2.30 37.63 16.27
CA ILE A 159 1.85 38.62 15.29
C ILE A 159 1.44 37.95 13.97
N GLY A 160 2.22 36.97 13.50
CA GLY A 160 1.96 36.22 12.26
C GLY A 160 0.74 35.30 12.32
N GLN A 161 0.15 35.06 13.50
CA GLN A 161 -1.14 34.37 13.59
C GLN A 161 -2.30 35.28 13.13
N ASP A 162 -2.16 36.60 13.28
CA ASP A 162 -3.15 37.59 12.84
C ASP A 162 -3.02 37.91 11.33
N ALA A 163 -4.15 38.13 10.65
CA ALA A 163 -4.15 38.37 9.20
C ALA A 163 -3.51 39.70 8.80
N ASP A 164 -3.69 40.76 9.60
CA ASP A 164 -3.06 42.06 9.36
C ASP A 164 -1.62 42.08 9.89
N GLY A 165 -1.37 41.36 10.98
CA GLY A 165 -0.01 41.05 11.44
C GLY A 165 0.85 40.39 10.36
N ARG A 166 0.34 39.37 9.65
CA ARG A 166 1.06 38.75 8.51
C ARG A 166 1.40 39.76 7.41
N LYS A 167 0.45 40.60 6.99
CA LYS A 167 0.71 41.62 5.95
C LYS A 167 1.80 42.60 6.39
N MET A 168 1.82 42.96 7.67
CA MET A 168 2.86 43.81 8.25
C MET A 168 4.24 43.15 8.19
N LEU A 169 4.33 41.89 8.62
CA LEU A 169 5.58 41.11 8.58
C LEU A 169 6.09 40.93 7.15
N GLU A 170 5.22 40.56 6.21
CA GLU A 170 5.55 40.44 4.78
C GLU A 170 6.07 41.76 4.21
N ARG A 171 5.42 42.87 4.56
CA ARG A 171 5.84 44.18 4.09
C ARG A 171 7.20 44.60 4.63
N PHE A 172 7.46 44.38 5.92
CA PHE A 172 8.76 44.69 6.50
C PHE A 172 9.86 43.79 5.96
N ARG A 173 9.56 42.50 5.72
CA ARG A 173 10.46 41.61 4.98
C ARG A 173 10.82 42.21 3.62
N ASP A 174 9.83 42.69 2.86
CA ASP A 174 10.07 43.24 1.54
C ASP A 174 10.89 44.55 1.57
N HIS A 175 10.71 45.39 2.58
CA HIS A 175 11.55 46.57 2.80
C HIS A 175 13.00 46.20 3.11
N LEU A 176 13.23 45.21 4.00
CA LEU A 176 14.58 44.71 4.30
C LEU A 176 15.28 44.06 3.10
N LEU A 177 14.52 43.55 2.14
CA LEU A 177 15.05 42.93 0.92
C LEU A 177 15.09 43.89 -0.27
N SER A 178 14.73 45.16 -0.07
CA SER A 178 14.81 46.20 -1.08
C SER A 178 16.18 46.89 -1.08
N GLY A 179 16.65 47.35 -2.24
CA GLY A 179 17.91 48.10 -2.32
C GLY A 179 19.18 47.27 -2.09
N SER A 180 20.13 47.81 -1.30
CA SER A 180 21.44 47.21 -1.05
C SER A 180 21.42 46.39 0.25
N VAL A 181 21.18 45.09 0.13
CA VAL A 181 20.87 44.22 1.28
C VAL A 181 22.14 43.65 1.96
N HIS A 182 22.28 43.93 3.25
CA HIS A 182 23.32 43.43 4.17
C HIS A 182 22.92 42.10 4.86
N ASP A 183 23.90 41.42 5.49
CA ASP A 183 23.69 40.08 6.07
C ASP A 183 22.72 40.07 7.27
N ASP A 184 22.71 41.12 8.07
CA ASP A 184 21.81 41.31 9.20
C ASP A 184 20.37 41.60 8.75
N GLU A 185 20.19 42.39 7.69
CA GLU A 185 18.88 42.60 7.06
C GLU A 185 18.30 41.31 6.47
N ARG A 186 19.15 40.45 5.87
CA ARG A 186 18.74 39.10 5.43
C ARG A 186 18.30 38.24 6.60
N ALA A 187 19.01 38.31 7.73
CA ALA A 187 18.68 37.54 8.92
C ALA A 187 17.33 37.99 9.51
N ASP A 188 17.10 39.29 9.63
CA ASP A 188 15.84 39.84 10.13
C ASP A 188 14.69 39.58 9.15
N ALA A 189 14.90 39.72 7.84
CA ALA A 189 13.92 39.37 6.82
C ALA A 189 13.50 37.89 6.90
N ALA A 190 14.46 36.99 7.12
CA ALA A 190 14.17 35.56 7.30
C ALA A 190 13.35 35.27 8.57
N ARG A 191 13.59 36.02 9.66
CA ARG A 191 12.78 35.93 10.89
C ARG A 191 11.34 36.38 10.64
N LEU A 192 11.15 37.51 9.96
CA LEU A 192 9.83 38.04 9.59
C LEU A 192 9.08 37.09 8.64
N ASP A 193 9.75 36.53 7.64
CA ASP A 193 9.18 35.56 6.70
C ASP A 193 8.72 34.28 7.40
N THR A 194 9.56 33.75 8.30
CA THR A 194 9.25 32.56 9.11
C THR A 194 7.98 32.79 9.95
N ALA A 195 7.89 33.94 10.60
CA ALA A 195 6.73 34.30 11.40
C ALA A 195 5.47 34.52 10.57
N ALA A 196 5.58 35.14 9.38
CA ALA A 196 4.46 35.36 8.48
C ALA A 196 3.90 34.05 7.92
N LYS A 197 4.77 33.12 7.53
CA LYS A 197 4.40 31.80 6.98
C LYS A 197 3.94 30.82 8.07
N GLY A 198 4.51 30.94 9.27
CA GLY A 198 4.34 29.98 10.37
C GLY A 198 5.26 28.75 10.26
N TYR A 199 6.27 28.81 9.39
CA TYR A 199 7.26 27.76 9.17
C TYR A 199 8.55 28.37 8.60
N PRO A 200 9.73 27.75 8.83
CA PRO A 200 11.00 28.28 8.34
C PRO A 200 11.16 28.10 6.82
N SER A 201 11.90 29.01 6.18
CA SER A 201 12.29 28.81 4.78
C SER A 201 13.15 27.54 4.63
N PRO A 202 13.02 26.79 3.52
CA PRO A 202 13.82 25.59 3.27
C PRO A 202 15.32 25.88 3.30
N LYS A 203 16.09 25.08 4.05
CA LYS A 203 17.56 25.16 4.12
C LYS A 203 18.19 23.97 3.40
N LEU A 204 18.07 23.96 2.07
CA LEU A 204 18.64 22.89 1.24
C LEU A 204 20.11 23.20 0.92
N THR A 205 20.97 22.20 1.14
CA THR A 205 22.42 22.29 0.96
C THR A 205 22.87 21.84 -0.43
N GLY A 206 21.98 21.19 -1.19
CA GLY A 206 22.30 20.55 -2.46
C GLY A 206 22.81 19.11 -2.30
N ASP A 207 22.81 18.57 -1.08
CA ASP A 207 22.96 17.13 -0.81
C ASP A 207 21.56 16.53 -0.55
N PRO A 208 20.94 15.88 -1.54
CA PRO A 208 19.56 15.39 -1.41
C PRO A 208 19.36 14.41 -0.25
N ALA A 209 20.39 13.67 0.17
CA ALA A 209 20.27 12.69 1.26
C ALA A 209 20.28 13.34 2.64
N GLN A 210 20.97 14.47 2.79
CA GLN A 210 20.91 15.28 4.00
C GLN A 210 19.67 16.17 4.00
N ASP A 211 19.36 16.77 2.85
CA ASP A 211 18.25 17.68 2.67
C ASP A 211 16.90 17.02 2.95
N ILE A 212 16.69 15.76 2.52
CA ILE A 212 15.45 15.02 2.83
C ILE A 212 15.26 14.78 4.34
N LYS A 213 16.36 14.61 5.08
CA LYS A 213 16.29 14.46 6.54
C LYS A 213 15.95 15.78 7.20
N THR A 214 16.55 16.89 6.73
CA THR A 214 16.21 18.24 7.17
C THR A 214 14.72 18.53 6.93
N VAL A 215 14.20 18.25 5.73
CA VAL A 215 12.78 18.42 5.41
C VAL A 215 11.90 17.56 6.32
N ALA A 216 12.27 16.31 6.57
CA ALA A 216 11.50 15.44 7.46
C ALA A 216 11.54 15.89 8.94
N ASP A 217 12.64 16.49 9.40
CA ASP A 217 12.77 17.04 10.75
C ASP A 217 12.00 18.36 10.89
N ASP A 218 12.04 19.23 9.87
CA ASP A 218 11.23 20.44 9.81
C ASP A 218 9.74 20.09 9.87
N LEU A 219 9.27 19.11 9.08
CA LEU A 219 7.88 18.64 9.08
C LEU A 219 7.37 18.18 10.46
N LYS A 220 8.24 17.70 11.35
CA LYS A 220 7.86 17.34 12.73
C LYS A 220 7.47 18.57 13.55
N THR A 221 8.16 19.68 13.34
CA THR A 221 7.99 20.93 14.09
C THR A 221 6.92 21.83 13.51
N ILE A 222 6.66 21.71 12.21
CA ILE A 222 5.68 22.53 11.49
C ILE A 222 4.25 22.08 11.85
N PRO A 223 3.34 23.03 12.15
CA PRO A 223 1.93 22.74 12.39
C PRO A 223 1.30 21.94 11.24
N PRO A 224 0.43 20.94 11.52
CA PRO A 224 -0.13 20.08 10.47
C PRO A 224 -0.79 20.83 9.31
N ASP A 225 -1.46 21.95 9.57
CA ASP A 225 -2.15 22.76 8.55
C ASP A 225 -1.22 23.61 7.67
N LYS A 226 0.11 23.51 7.88
CA LYS A 226 1.16 24.26 7.19
C LYS A 226 2.19 23.38 6.48
N ARG A 227 2.10 22.06 6.64
CA ARG A 227 3.11 21.12 6.15
C ARG A 227 3.12 21.02 4.63
N ASP A 228 1.97 21.13 3.99
CA ASP A 228 1.83 21.16 2.54
C ASP A 228 2.34 22.46 1.92
N ASP A 229 2.04 23.62 2.54
CA ASP A 229 2.60 24.91 2.13
C ASP A 229 4.14 24.87 2.17
N TYR A 230 4.71 24.41 3.29
CA TYR A 230 6.15 24.21 3.44
C TYR A 230 6.71 23.23 2.41
N LEU A 231 6.07 22.07 2.21
CA LEU A 231 6.53 21.09 1.23
C LEU A 231 6.51 21.67 -0.19
N MET A 232 5.48 22.40 -0.57
CA MET A 232 5.41 23.05 -1.89
C MET A 232 6.51 24.11 -2.05
N GLU A 233 6.87 24.83 -0.99
CA GLU A 233 8.00 25.75 -0.99
C GLU A 233 9.34 25.01 -1.16
N VAL A 234 9.54 23.90 -0.42
CA VAL A 234 10.70 23.00 -0.59
C VAL A 234 10.81 22.56 -2.04
N LEU A 235 9.74 22.05 -2.65
CA LEU A 235 9.74 21.49 -4.01
C LEU A 235 9.95 22.53 -5.12
N LYS A 236 9.76 23.81 -4.80
CA LYS A 236 10.05 24.95 -5.69
C LYS A 236 11.45 25.52 -5.48
N TYR A 237 12.10 25.19 -4.36
CA TYR A 237 13.46 25.61 -4.05
C TYR A 237 14.48 24.93 -4.97
N PRO A 238 15.63 25.56 -5.29
CA PRO A 238 16.73 24.88 -5.98
C PRO A 238 17.08 23.54 -5.30
N TYR A 239 17.23 22.47 -6.08
CA TYR A 239 17.47 21.10 -5.60
C TYR A 239 16.29 20.45 -4.84
N GLY A 240 15.16 21.14 -4.68
CA GLY A 240 14.04 20.70 -3.87
C GLY A 240 13.32 19.47 -4.38
N LYS A 241 13.34 19.23 -5.69
CA LYS A 241 12.73 18.04 -6.29
C LYS A 241 13.59 16.80 -6.07
N GLU A 242 14.90 16.96 -6.17
CA GLU A 242 15.93 15.93 -5.97
C GLU A 242 15.85 15.35 -4.56
N VAL A 243 15.43 16.16 -3.58
CA VAL A 243 15.17 15.73 -2.20
C VAL A 243 14.22 14.53 -2.14
N LEU A 244 13.12 14.54 -2.91
CA LEU A 244 12.15 13.44 -2.90
C LEU A 244 12.72 12.12 -3.44
N GLN A 245 13.74 12.15 -4.31
CA GLN A 245 14.39 10.93 -4.79
C GLN A 245 15.09 10.16 -3.67
N ARG A 246 15.45 10.83 -2.58
CA ARG A 246 16.14 10.24 -1.43
C ARG A 246 15.21 9.88 -0.27
N ALA A 247 13.89 9.82 -0.50
CA ALA A 247 12.94 9.37 0.53
C ALA A 247 13.29 7.99 1.14
N GLY A 248 14.07 7.16 0.45
CA GLY A 248 14.57 5.87 0.94
C GLY A 248 15.44 5.96 2.20
N VAL A 249 16.16 7.07 2.44
CA VAL A 249 16.98 7.23 3.65
C VAL A 249 16.17 7.56 4.91
N LEU A 250 14.88 7.89 4.76
CA LEU A 250 14.00 8.20 5.88
C LEU A 250 13.56 6.93 6.62
N ASN A 251 13.35 7.06 7.94
CA ASN A 251 12.70 6.02 8.73
C ASN A 251 11.16 6.02 8.52
N ASN A 252 10.46 5.03 9.08
CA ASN A 252 9.00 4.90 8.88
C ASN A 252 8.20 6.13 9.34
N GLU A 253 8.50 6.69 10.51
CA GLU A 253 7.80 7.87 11.04
C GLU A 253 7.98 9.10 10.13
N GLN A 254 9.20 9.31 9.65
CA GLN A 254 9.51 10.40 8.71
C GLN A 254 8.82 10.20 7.36
N ARG A 255 8.73 8.96 6.86
CA ARG A 255 7.99 8.65 5.63
C ARG A 255 6.49 8.88 5.80
N ASP A 256 5.92 8.56 6.95
CA ASP A 256 4.49 8.80 7.24
C ASP A 256 4.18 10.31 7.29
N LEU A 257 5.07 11.11 7.89
CA LEU A 257 4.95 12.57 7.89
C LEU A 257 5.03 13.15 6.48
N LEU A 258 6.01 12.70 5.68
CA LEU A 258 6.17 13.14 4.29
C LEU A 258 4.99 12.70 3.42
N ALA A 259 4.47 11.48 3.62
CA ALA A 259 3.29 10.99 2.91
C ALA A 259 2.05 11.85 3.21
N THR A 260 1.88 12.23 4.48
CA THR A 260 0.79 13.14 4.89
C THR A 260 0.91 14.49 4.17
N ALA A 261 2.09 15.11 4.20
CA ALA A 261 2.33 16.41 3.54
C ALA A 261 2.15 16.34 2.01
N ILE A 262 2.62 15.27 1.36
CA ILE A 262 2.43 15.04 -0.08
C ILE A 262 0.96 14.90 -0.43
N ASN A 263 0.20 14.13 0.36
CA ASN A 263 -1.22 13.92 0.13
C ASN A 263 -2.01 15.22 0.30
N GLU A 264 -1.69 16.02 1.32
CA GLU A 264 -2.30 17.33 1.54
C GLU A 264 -2.00 18.29 0.38
N ALA A 265 -0.73 18.39 -0.03
CA ALA A 265 -0.33 19.20 -1.19
C ALA A 265 -1.04 18.75 -2.47
N TYR A 266 -1.19 17.45 -2.68
CA TYR A 266 -1.94 16.90 -3.81
C TYR A 266 -3.43 17.25 -3.73
N GLN A 267 -4.08 17.17 -2.57
CA GLN A 267 -5.49 17.53 -2.41
C GLN A 267 -5.74 19.01 -2.68
N GLN A 268 -4.79 19.88 -2.33
CA GLN A 268 -4.89 21.31 -2.61
C GLN A 268 -4.60 21.64 -4.08
N ASN A 269 -3.56 21.07 -4.66
CA ASN A 269 -3.10 21.37 -6.02
C ASN A 269 -2.79 20.08 -6.83
N PRO A 270 -3.80 19.29 -7.22
CA PRO A 270 -3.58 17.96 -7.80
C PRO A 270 -2.70 17.96 -9.05
N SER A 271 -2.95 18.89 -9.98
CA SER A 271 -2.21 18.98 -11.24
C SER A 271 -0.76 19.43 -11.06
N GLU A 272 -0.51 20.36 -10.12
CA GLU A 272 0.83 20.86 -9.84
C GLU A 272 1.66 19.77 -9.15
N MET A 273 1.11 19.14 -8.12
CA MET A 273 1.81 18.08 -7.38
C MET A 273 2.07 16.86 -8.27
N ALA A 274 1.11 16.45 -9.12
CA ALA A 274 1.34 15.39 -10.11
C ALA A 274 2.51 15.74 -11.04
N GLY A 275 2.54 16.96 -11.60
CA GLY A 275 3.64 17.40 -12.46
C GLY A 275 4.99 17.45 -11.74
N ILE A 276 5.01 17.77 -10.44
CA ILE A 276 6.23 17.68 -9.64
C ILE A 276 6.69 16.23 -9.51
N LEU A 277 5.80 15.31 -9.12
CA LEU A 277 6.15 13.89 -8.94
C LEU A 277 6.59 13.24 -10.26
N ASP A 278 5.95 13.57 -11.37
CA ASP A 278 6.38 13.14 -12.70
C ASP A 278 7.81 13.61 -12.98
N SER A 279 8.09 14.90 -12.71
CA SER A 279 9.43 15.46 -12.91
C SER A 279 10.49 14.84 -11.98
N VAL A 280 10.14 14.44 -10.76
CA VAL A 280 11.04 13.73 -9.84
C VAL A 280 11.32 12.31 -10.32
N THR A 281 10.31 11.66 -10.91
CA THR A 281 10.41 10.31 -11.46
C THR A 281 11.25 10.30 -12.74
N ASP A 282 11.20 11.36 -13.54
CA ASP A 282 11.98 11.49 -14.78
C ASP A 282 13.47 11.78 -14.56
N MET A 283 13.87 12.11 -13.32
CA MET A 283 15.27 12.38 -12.97
C MET A 283 16.09 11.08 -12.90
N ASP A 284 17.36 11.16 -13.31
CA ASP A 284 18.31 10.03 -13.36
C ASP A 284 18.57 9.43 -11.96
N LYS A 285 18.35 8.12 -11.80
CA LYS A 285 18.50 7.39 -10.52
C LYS A 285 19.94 7.03 -10.21
N ARG A 286 20.76 8.02 -9.87
CA ARG A 286 22.18 7.82 -9.49
C ARG A 286 22.41 7.57 -7.99
N PHE A 287 21.60 6.72 -7.38
CA PHE A 287 21.69 6.42 -5.94
C PHE A 287 21.55 4.92 -5.67
N PRO A 288 21.92 4.45 -4.45
CA PRO A 288 21.92 3.03 -4.13
C PRO A 288 20.56 2.38 -4.38
N ILE A 289 20.62 1.16 -4.89
CA ILE A 289 19.46 0.35 -5.23
C ILE A 289 18.46 0.23 -4.06
N SER A 290 18.95 0.16 -2.82
CA SER A 290 18.15 0.09 -1.59
C SER A 290 17.27 1.32 -1.33
N GLU A 291 17.48 2.42 -2.05
CA GLU A 291 16.74 3.67 -1.90
C GLU A 291 15.76 3.92 -3.06
N TRP A 292 15.77 3.06 -4.09
CA TRP A 292 15.02 3.26 -5.34
C TRP A 292 13.50 3.36 -5.14
N THR A 293 12.95 2.55 -4.24
CA THR A 293 11.50 2.48 -3.96
C THR A 293 11.07 3.46 -2.87
N GLY A 294 11.97 4.29 -2.35
CA GLY A 294 11.70 5.16 -1.20
C GLY A 294 10.55 6.14 -1.42
N LEU A 295 10.52 6.80 -2.60
CA LEU A 295 9.41 7.70 -2.94
C LEU A 295 8.12 6.91 -3.16
N ALA A 296 8.19 5.76 -3.83
CA ALA A 296 7.03 4.91 -4.04
C ALA A 296 6.41 4.42 -2.72
N ASP A 297 7.23 4.10 -1.69
CA ASP A 297 6.75 3.76 -0.34
C ASP A 297 6.07 4.94 0.34
N VAL A 298 6.56 6.17 0.14
CA VAL A 298 5.90 7.38 0.63
C VAL A 298 4.56 7.60 -0.06
N ILE A 299 4.50 7.45 -1.39
CA ILE A 299 3.25 7.53 -2.16
C ILE A 299 2.26 6.45 -1.72
N ARG A 300 2.72 5.21 -1.53
CA ARG A 300 1.93 4.09 -0.99
C ARG A 300 1.26 4.46 0.34
N ARG A 301 2.00 5.09 1.26
CA ARG A 301 1.53 5.49 2.59
C ARG A 301 0.49 6.61 2.59
N THR A 302 0.31 7.31 1.47
CA THR A 302 -0.76 8.33 1.35
C THR A 302 -2.16 7.72 1.43
N GLY A 303 -2.31 6.46 1.01
CA GLY A 303 -3.61 5.78 0.89
C GLY A 303 -4.57 6.47 -0.10
N ASN A 304 -4.08 7.38 -0.95
CA ASN A 304 -4.88 8.13 -1.91
C ASN A 304 -4.81 7.45 -3.27
N ASP A 305 -5.88 6.72 -3.63
CA ASP A 305 -5.95 5.92 -4.86
C ASP A 305 -5.66 6.73 -6.13
N ASP A 306 -6.11 7.98 -6.22
CA ASP A 306 -5.89 8.83 -7.41
C ASP A 306 -4.41 9.22 -7.55
N LEU A 307 -3.78 9.62 -6.44
CA LEU A 307 -2.36 9.95 -6.40
C LEU A 307 -1.50 8.72 -6.69
N ILE A 308 -1.81 7.59 -6.05
CA ILE A 308 -1.12 6.31 -6.25
C ILE A 308 -1.24 5.86 -7.72
N ALA A 309 -2.45 5.91 -8.29
CA ALA A 309 -2.68 5.54 -9.69
C ALA A 309 -1.92 6.46 -10.67
N GLY A 310 -1.89 7.76 -10.39
CA GLY A 310 -1.12 8.74 -11.18
C GLY A 310 0.37 8.42 -11.19
N TYR A 311 0.96 8.26 -10.00
CA TYR A 311 2.37 7.92 -9.83
C TYR A 311 2.73 6.56 -10.47
N ALA A 312 1.95 5.51 -10.17
CA ALA A 312 2.21 4.17 -10.68
C ALA A 312 2.14 4.14 -12.22
N LYS A 313 1.19 4.86 -12.83
CA LYS A 313 1.10 4.97 -14.30
C LYS A 313 2.34 5.64 -14.89
N HIS A 314 2.82 6.71 -14.28
CA HIS A 314 4.02 7.40 -14.77
C HIS A 314 5.24 6.50 -14.66
N ALA A 315 5.45 5.84 -13.51
CA ALA A 315 6.51 4.84 -13.33
C ALA A 315 6.41 3.68 -14.36
N MET A 316 5.20 3.20 -14.66
CA MET A 316 4.96 2.21 -15.72
C MET A 316 5.35 2.73 -17.11
N SER A 317 5.06 4.00 -17.40
CA SER A 317 5.44 4.65 -18.67
C SER A 317 6.96 4.74 -18.82
N VAL A 318 7.65 5.13 -17.75
CA VAL A 318 9.12 5.14 -17.70
C VAL A 318 9.67 3.72 -17.92
N ALA A 319 9.15 2.72 -17.21
CA ALA A 319 9.53 1.32 -17.43
C ALA A 319 9.31 0.84 -18.88
N ALA A 320 8.22 1.28 -19.53
CA ALA A 320 7.88 0.91 -20.90
C ALA A 320 8.80 1.55 -21.96
N SER A 321 9.41 2.71 -21.67
CA SER A 321 10.39 3.36 -22.56
C SER A 321 11.68 2.56 -22.74
N GLY A 322 11.93 1.57 -21.87
CA GLY A 322 13.08 0.68 -21.91
C GLY A 322 14.31 1.23 -21.19
N GLY A 323 15.40 0.49 -21.21
CA GLY A 323 16.62 0.81 -20.47
C GLY A 323 16.95 -0.21 -19.37
N PRO A 324 18.15 -0.09 -18.75
CA PRO A 324 18.60 -1.02 -17.72
C PRO A 324 17.74 -0.99 -16.45
N GLU A 325 17.01 0.11 -16.21
CA GLU A 325 16.23 0.36 -15.00
C GLU A 325 14.77 -0.09 -15.09
N LYS A 326 14.32 -0.69 -16.22
CA LYS A 326 12.90 -1.07 -16.39
C LYS A 326 12.33 -1.91 -15.24
N GLY A 327 13.17 -2.76 -14.66
CA GLY A 327 12.80 -3.64 -13.55
C GLY A 327 12.50 -2.82 -12.30
N ALA A 328 13.36 -1.87 -11.97
CA ALA A 328 13.18 -0.98 -10.83
C ALA A 328 11.94 -0.11 -10.94
N TRP A 329 11.70 0.50 -12.11
CA TRP A 329 10.50 1.30 -12.33
C TRP A 329 9.21 0.47 -12.25
N SER A 330 9.28 -0.82 -12.63
CA SER A 330 8.16 -1.75 -12.42
C SER A 330 7.95 -2.06 -10.94
N VAL A 331 9.02 -2.18 -10.15
CA VAL A 331 8.95 -2.37 -8.69
C VAL A 331 8.43 -1.12 -7.99
N ASP A 332 8.86 0.09 -8.39
CA ASP A 332 8.33 1.36 -7.86
C ASP A 332 6.83 1.45 -8.09
N ALA A 333 6.37 1.13 -9.31
CA ALA A 333 4.94 1.11 -9.61
C ALA A 333 4.20 0.13 -8.69
N LEU A 334 4.70 -1.10 -8.53
CA LEU A 334 4.08 -2.09 -7.61
C LEU A 334 4.09 -1.64 -6.16
N THR A 335 5.18 -1.02 -5.71
CA THR A 335 5.32 -0.49 -4.35
C THR A 335 4.20 0.51 -4.07
N ALA A 336 4.00 1.48 -4.97
CA ALA A 336 2.92 2.45 -4.83
C ALA A 336 1.54 1.76 -4.85
N LEU A 337 1.30 0.84 -5.79
CA LEU A 337 0.03 0.11 -5.94
C LEU A 337 -0.33 -0.73 -4.70
N GLY A 338 0.65 -1.18 -3.92
CA GLY A 338 0.41 -1.85 -2.63
C GLY A 338 -0.28 -0.98 -1.57
N GLY A 339 -0.49 0.30 -1.83
CA GLY A 339 -1.19 1.25 -0.96
C GLY A 339 -2.63 1.53 -1.40
N MET A 340 -3.05 1.02 -2.56
CA MET A 340 -4.40 1.24 -3.06
C MET A 340 -5.45 0.46 -2.27
N SER A 341 -6.68 0.96 -2.30
CA SER A 341 -7.85 0.15 -1.94
C SER A 341 -8.04 -1.00 -2.95
N PRO A 342 -8.68 -2.12 -2.56
CA PRO A 342 -8.96 -3.21 -3.51
C PRO A 342 -9.81 -2.78 -4.71
N GLU A 343 -10.77 -1.86 -4.49
CA GLU A 343 -11.59 -1.29 -5.56
C GLU A 343 -10.76 -0.38 -6.48
N GLY A 344 -9.95 0.50 -5.89
CA GLY A 344 -9.01 1.36 -6.62
C GLY A 344 -8.05 0.56 -7.50
N LEU A 345 -7.49 -0.53 -6.97
CA LEU A 345 -6.61 -1.41 -7.73
C LEU A 345 -7.35 -2.13 -8.88
N GLY A 346 -8.58 -2.60 -8.64
CA GLY A 346 -9.42 -3.15 -9.70
C GLY A 346 -9.70 -2.14 -10.82
N ASN A 347 -10.01 -0.90 -10.46
CA ASN A 347 -10.19 0.19 -11.42
C ASN A 347 -8.89 0.49 -12.18
N PHE A 348 -7.74 0.48 -11.50
CA PHE A 348 -6.43 0.68 -12.12
C PHE A 348 -6.08 -0.39 -13.14
N ILE A 349 -6.34 -1.67 -12.84
CA ILE A 349 -6.06 -2.77 -13.77
C ILE A 349 -6.93 -2.66 -15.03
N ASN A 350 -8.18 -2.26 -14.88
CA ASN A 350 -9.12 -2.17 -16.00
C ASN A 350 -8.92 -0.89 -16.85
N PHE A 351 -8.61 0.24 -16.22
CA PHE A 351 -8.61 1.55 -16.88
C PHE A 351 -7.28 2.32 -16.81
N GLY A 352 -6.28 1.80 -16.10
CA GLY A 352 -5.06 2.52 -15.74
C GLY A 352 -5.39 3.71 -14.84
N SER A 353 -5.12 4.92 -15.31
CA SER A 353 -5.57 6.16 -14.66
C SER A 353 -6.64 6.91 -15.47
N ALA A 354 -7.07 6.35 -16.60
CA ALA A 354 -7.97 7.03 -17.51
C ALA A 354 -9.41 6.90 -17.00
N LYS A 355 -10.18 7.99 -17.07
CA LYS A 355 -11.64 7.86 -16.98
C LYS A 355 -12.11 6.96 -18.12
N PRO A 356 -13.09 6.07 -17.90
CA PRO A 356 -13.66 5.27 -18.97
C PRO A 356 -14.05 6.19 -20.12
N PRO A 357 -13.71 5.88 -21.39
CA PRO A 357 -14.13 6.70 -22.52
C PRO A 357 -15.64 6.92 -22.47
N MET A 358 -16.07 8.19 -22.29
CA MET A 358 -17.49 8.57 -22.17
C MET A 358 -18.31 8.24 -23.43
N TYR A 359 -17.65 8.03 -24.57
CA TYR A 359 -18.27 7.68 -25.84
C TYR A 359 -17.48 6.58 -26.53
N GLY A 360 -18.08 5.39 -26.63
CA GLY A 360 -17.54 4.25 -27.37
C GLY A 360 -18.59 3.13 -27.42
N SER A 361 -18.58 2.33 -28.49
CA SER A 361 -19.33 1.07 -28.48
C SER A 361 -18.76 0.15 -27.39
N PRO A 362 -19.55 -0.77 -26.81
CA PRO A 362 -19.06 -1.75 -25.82
C PRO A 362 -17.77 -2.46 -26.25
N SER A 363 -17.66 -2.81 -27.54
CA SER A 363 -16.47 -3.43 -28.14
C SER A 363 -15.19 -2.57 -28.10
N THR A 364 -15.31 -1.24 -28.05
CA THR A 364 -14.17 -0.33 -27.93
C THR A 364 -13.70 -0.25 -26.48
N MET A 365 -14.64 -0.30 -25.53
CA MET A 365 -14.32 -0.36 -24.10
C MET A 365 -13.62 -1.66 -23.75
N ASP A 366 -14.13 -2.80 -24.22
CA ASP A 366 -13.54 -4.11 -23.95
C ASP A 366 -12.09 -4.19 -24.45
N ARG A 367 -11.83 -3.71 -25.68
CA ARG A 367 -10.46 -3.65 -26.23
C ARG A 367 -9.53 -2.74 -25.43
N PHE A 368 -10.04 -1.62 -24.94
CA PHE A 368 -9.27 -0.71 -24.10
C PHE A 368 -8.87 -1.38 -22.78
N ILE A 369 -9.82 -2.07 -22.14
CA ILE A 369 -9.58 -2.84 -20.91
C ILE A 369 -8.56 -3.94 -21.16
N GLU A 370 -8.71 -4.74 -22.22
CA GLU A 370 -7.77 -5.81 -22.57
C GLU A 370 -6.34 -5.29 -22.79
N MET A 371 -6.19 -4.15 -23.47
CA MET A 371 -4.90 -3.52 -23.70
C MET A 371 -4.25 -3.06 -22.39
N ASN A 372 -5.03 -2.45 -21.48
CA ASN A 372 -4.53 -2.03 -20.17
C ASN A 372 -4.09 -3.23 -19.33
N LYS A 373 -4.91 -4.29 -19.28
CA LYS A 373 -4.54 -5.54 -18.59
C LYS A 373 -3.27 -6.17 -19.16
N ALA A 374 -3.11 -6.16 -20.48
CA ALA A 374 -1.88 -6.67 -21.11
C ALA A 374 -0.64 -5.85 -20.69
N ASN A 375 -0.74 -4.52 -20.68
CA ASN A 375 0.34 -3.64 -20.24
C ASN A 375 0.66 -3.84 -18.74
N PHE A 376 -0.38 -3.95 -17.92
CA PHE A 376 -0.25 -4.23 -16.49
C PHE A 376 0.45 -5.59 -16.26
N ASN A 377 0.00 -6.66 -16.91
CA ASN A 377 0.60 -7.99 -16.77
C ASN A 377 2.07 -8.01 -17.22
N LYS A 378 2.43 -7.24 -18.25
CA LYS A 378 3.83 -7.10 -18.68
C LYS A 378 4.68 -6.41 -17.63
N MET A 379 4.16 -5.36 -16.98
CA MET A 379 4.83 -4.70 -15.86
C MET A 379 4.96 -5.64 -14.66
N LEU A 380 3.87 -6.31 -14.27
CA LEU A 380 3.83 -7.27 -13.17
C LEU A 380 4.87 -8.39 -13.36
N THR A 381 4.93 -8.95 -14.57
CA THR A 381 5.93 -9.97 -14.95
C THR A 381 7.35 -9.41 -14.86
N THR A 382 7.55 -8.16 -15.28
CA THR A 382 8.88 -7.52 -15.25
C THR A 382 9.34 -7.29 -13.81
N ALA A 383 8.47 -6.78 -12.94
CA ALA A 383 8.77 -6.61 -11.53
C ALA A 383 8.97 -7.95 -10.81
N ALA A 384 8.11 -8.95 -11.06
CA ALA A 384 8.24 -10.27 -10.46
C ALA A 384 9.58 -10.94 -10.83
N ASN A 385 9.98 -10.91 -12.10
CA ASN A 385 11.30 -11.42 -12.51
C ASN A 385 12.46 -10.66 -11.88
N PHE A 386 12.33 -9.34 -11.72
CA PHE A 386 13.35 -8.52 -11.11
C PHE A 386 13.51 -8.80 -9.61
N LEU A 387 12.39 -8.94 -8.89
CA LEU A 387 12.35 -9.23 -7.46
C LEU A 387 12.65 -10.69 -7.11
N GLY A 388 12.14 -11.63 -7.91
CA GLY A 388 12.37 -13.06 -7.73
C GLY A 388 13.79 -13.46 -8.11
N GLY A 389 14.39 -12.78 -9.08
CA GLY A 389 15.64 -13.21 -9.70
C GLY A 389 15.40 -14.40 -10.65
N PRO A 390 16.45 -14.94 -11.30
CA PRO A 390 16.30 -16.10 -12.16
C PRO A 390 15.73 -17.28 -11.35
N ALA A 391 14.49 -17.66 -11.66
CA ALA A 391 13.87 -18.84 -11.08
C ALA A 391 14.84 -20.03 -11.17
N ASN A 392 15.11 -20.67 -10.03
CA ASN A 392 15.94 -21.87 -9.87
C ASN A 392 17.48 -21.71 -9.86
N ASN A 393 18.06 -20.51 -9.78
CA ASN A 393 19.51 -20.38 -9.55
C ASN A 393 19.86 -20.41 -8.06
N VAL A 394 20.22 -21.61 -7.60
CA VAL A 394 20.82 -21.87 -6.30
C VAL A 394 22.06 -20.99 -6.10
N GLY A 395 22.04 -20.09 -5.10
CA GLY A 395 23.27 -19.57 -4.48
C GLY A 395 23.70 -18.14 -4.80
N PHE A 396 22.92 -17.36 -5.55
CA PHE A 396 23.11 -15.91 -5.58
C PHE A 396 22.14 -15.24 -4.61
N ALA A 397 22.67 -14.49 -3.63
CA ALA A 397 21.86 -13.61 -2.81
C ALA A 397 21.27 -12.52 -3.72
N ASN A 398 20.05 -12.71 -4.19
CA ASN A 398 19.31 -11.66 -4.85
C ASN A 398 19.16 -10.51 -3.84
N PRO A 399 19.70 -9.30 -4.10
CA PRO A 399 19.58 -8.19 -3.16
C PRO A 399 18.11 -7.81 -2.89
N TRP A 400 17.19 -8.26 -3.73
CA TRP A 400 15.75 -8.04 -3.64
C TRP A 400 14.96 -9.16 -2.96
N ALA A 401 15.63 -10.18 -2.41
CA ALA A 401 14.95 -11.31 -1.77
C ALA A 401 14.06 -10.87 -0.58
N PHE A 402 14.34 -9.71 0.01
CA PHE A 402 13.60 -9.11 1.11
C PHE A 402 12.93 -7.78 0.74
N ASP A 403 12.74 -7.50 -0.54
CA ASP A 403 11.92 -6.35 -0.92
C ASP A 403 10.43 -6.70 -0.75
N PRO A 404 9.65 -5.90 0.00
CA PRO A 404 8.25 -6.21 0.30
C PRO A 404 7.27 -5.84 -0.82
N ALA A 405 7.68 -5.12 -1.87
CA ALA A 405 6.77 -4.48 -2.83
C ALA A 405 5.72 -5.44 -3.42
N MET A 406 6.15 -6.61 -3.90
CA MET A 406 5.24 -7.61 -4.45
C MET A 406 4.38 -8.28 -3.37
N GLY A 407 4.93 -8.52 -2.17
CA GLY A 407 4.17 -9.09 -1.05
C GLY A 407 3.05 -8.15 -0.59
N ASP A 408 3.35 -6.87 -0.42
CA ASP A 408 2.38 -5.82 -0.06
C ASP A 408 1.30 -5.66 -1.14
N PHE A 409 1.72 -5.65 -2.41
CA PHE A 409 0.78 -5.66 -3.54
C PHE A 409 -0.17 -6.88 -3.51
N LEU A 410 0.36 -8.09 -3.32
CA LEU A 410 -0.45 -9.31 -3.23
C LEU A 410 -1.39 -9.32 -2.01
N ASN A 411 -1.00 -8.66 -0.91
CA ASN A 411 -1.87 -8.47 0.25
C ASN A 411 -3.10 -7.59 -0.05
N VAL A 412 -3.01 -6.67 -1.02
CA VAL A 412 -4.18 -5.92 -1.53
C VAL A 412 -4.98 -6.81 -2.50
N VAL A 413 -4.29 -7.53 -3.39
CA VAL A 413 -4.91 -8.41 -4.38
C VAL A 413 -5.76 -9.51 -3.75
N SER A 414 -5.31 -10.12 -2.65
CA SER A 414 -6.09 -11.11 -1.89
C SER A 414 -7.42 -10.56 -1.34
N LYS A 415 -7.59 -9.24 -1.27
CA LYS A 415 -8.83 -8.59 -0.82
C LYS A 415 -9.70 -8.10 -1.97
N MET A 416 -9.27 -8.27 -3.23
CA MET A 416 -10.06 -7.88 -4.38
C MET A 416 -11.15 -8.94 -4.63
N THR A 417 -12.37 -8.66 -4.15
CA THR A 417 -13.49 -9.59 -4.27
C THR A 417 -14.51 -9.17 -5.33
N ASP A 418 -15.23 -10.15 -5.89
CA ASP A 418 -16.43 -9.95 -6.67
C ASP A 418 -17.65 -9.62 -5.78
N ALA A 419 -18.82 -9.46 -6.41
CA ALA A 419 -20.07 -9.18 -5.70
C ALA A 419 -20.53 -10.29 -4.73
N ASN A 420 -19.97 -11.49 -4.83
CA ASN A 420 -20.26 -12.64 -3.98
C ASN A 420 -19.25 -12.79 -2.84
N GLY A 421 -18.25 -11.92 -2.74
CA GLY A 421 -17.17 -12.01 -1.75
C GLY A 421 -16.08 -13.03 -2.12
N ASN A 422 -16.12 -13.59 -3.33
CA ASN A 422 -15.06 -14.45 -3.86
C ASN A 422 -13.94 -13.59 -4.46
N LEU A 423 -12.72 -14.10 -4.60
CA LEU A 423 -11.68 -13.40 -5.36
C LEU A 423 -12.17 -13.02 -6.75
N SER A 424 -11.89 -11.79 -7.15
CA SER A 424 -12.15 -11.30 -8.50
C SER A 424 -11.33 -12.08 -9.55
N ALA A 425 -11.79 -12.05 -10.80
CA ALA A 425 -11.05 -12.66 -11.92
C ALA A 425 -9.65 -12.03 -12.09
N ASP A 426 -9.51 -10.74 -11.81
CA ASP A 426 -8.22 -10.04 -11.87
C ASP A 426 -7.26 -10.54 -10.78
N ALA A 427 -7.74 -10.79 -9.57
CA ALA A 427 -6.94 -11.37 -8.50
C ALA A 427 -6.45 -12.78 -8.82
N LEU A 428 -7.31 -13.63 -9.37
CA LEU A 428 -6.94 -14.97 -9.84
C LEU A 428 -5.91 -14.90 -10.98
N ASN A 429 -6.06 -13.98 -11.93
CA ASN A 429 -5.09 -13.80 -13.01
C ASN A 429 -3.73 -13.33 -12.48
N ILE A 430 -3.72 -12.45 -11.47
CA ILE A 430 -2.47 -12.02 -10.81
C ILE A 430 -1.80 -13.19 -10.09
N PHE A 431 -2.56 -13.99 -9.33
CA PHE A 431 -2.04 -15.20 -8.69
C PHE A 431 -1.37 -16.12 -9.72
N LYS A 432 -2.08 -16.41 -10.83
CA LYS A 432 -1.55 -17.16 -11.97
C LYS A 432 -0.26 -16.57 -12.54
N THR A 433 -0.18 -15.25 -12.65
CA THR A 433 0.98 -14.56 -13.23
C THR A 433 2.20 -14.61 -12.30
N VAL A 434 2.00 -14.47 -10.99
CA VAL A 434 3.09 -14.31 -10.02
C VAL A 434 3.59 -15.62 -9.46
N ALA A 435 2.74 -16.64 -9.31
CA ALA A 435 3.12 -17.96 -8.79
C ALA A 435 4.38 -18.58 -9.44
N PRO A 436 4.57 -18.53 -10.78
CA PRO A 436 5.80 -19.04 -11.40
C PRO A 436 7.04 -18.13 -11.25
N LEU A 437 6.88 -16.88 -10.79
CA LEU A 437 7.91 -15.83 -10.85
C LEU A 437 8.42 -15.38 -9.47
N THR A 438 8.09 -16.09 -8.40
CA THR A 438 8.43 -15.65 -7.03
C THR A 438 9.95 -15.70 -6.74
N GLY A 439 10.68 -16.56 -7.44
CA GLY A 439 12.12 -16.77 -7.24
C GLY A 439 12.47 -17.04 -5.78
N ASP A 440 13.37 -16.24 -5.20
CA ASP A 440 13.78 -16.33 -3.78
C ASP A 440 13.12 -15.24 -2.89
N ASN A 441 12.19 -14.43 -3.41
CA ASN A 441 11.61 -13.33 -2.65
C ASN A 441 10.68 -13.84 -1.52
N PHE A 442 11.06 -13.59 -0.27
CA PHE A 442 10.39 -14.07 0.93
C PHE A 442 8.95 -13.55 1.03
N PHE A 443 8.77 -12.23 0.93
CA PHE A 443 7.47 -11.57 1.11
C PHE A 443 6.46 -11.95 0.02
N THR A 444 6.92 -12.20 -1.21
CA THR A 444 6.08 -12.68 -2.31
C THR A 444 5.53 -14.07 -2.00
N LYS A 445 6.40 -14.99 -1.55
CA LYS A 445 5.99 -16.36 -1.20
C LYS A 445 5.03 -16.36 -0.01
N GLU A 446 5.33 -15.57 1.01
CA GLU A 446 4.46 -15.42 2.18
C GLU A 446 3.07 -14.90 1.78
N ALA A 447 3.00 -13.85 0.95
CA ALA A 447 1.73 -13.30 0.49
C ALA A 447 0.94 -14.29 -0.40
N LEU A 448 1.59 -15.02 -1.31
CA LEU A 448 0.93 -16.07 -2.10
C LEU A 448 0.43 -17.22 -1.22
N GLY A 449 1.24 -17.66 -0.26
CA GLY A 449 0.84 -18.72 0.66
C GLY A 449 -0.34 -18.30 1.54
N LYS A 450 -0.36 -17.06 2.03
CA LYS A 450 -1.51 -16.47 2.70
C LYS A 450 -2.75 -16.44 1.81
N MET A 451 -2.62 -15.93 0.58
CA MET A 451 -3.72 -15.89 -0.39
C MET A 451 -4.27 -17.30 -0.68
N PHE A 452 -3.39 -18.31 -0.78
CA PHE A 452 -3.80 -19.70 -0.91
C PHE A 452 -4.53 -20.20 0.34
N ILE A 453 -4.02 -19.94 1.54
CA ILE A 453 -4.68 -20.35 2.80
C ILE A 453 -6.10 -19.75 2.90
N GLU A 454 -6.26 -18.48 2.52
CA GLU A 454 -7.53 -17.76 2.65
C GLU A 454 -8.55 -18.11 1.55
N HIS A 455 -8.08 -18.55 0.37
CA HIS A 455 -8.92 -18.76 -0.82
C HIS A 455 -8.71 -20.10 -1.53
N ALA A 456 -8.25 -21.11 -0.80
CA ALA A 456 -7.79 -22.38 -1.37
C ALA A 456 -8.81 -23.08 -2.27
N GLN A 457 -10.08 -23.13 -1.84
CA GLN A 457 -11.14 -23.79 -2.60
C GLN A 457 -11.33 -23.09 -3.94
N GLN A 458 -11.46 -21.76 -3.94
CA GLN A 458 -11.67 -21.01 -5.16
C GLN A 458 -10.45 -21.08 -6.11
N ILE A 459 -9.23 -21.02 -5.58
CA ILE A 459 -8.01 -21.14 -6.39
C ILE A 459 -7.93 -22.54 -7.00
N THR A 460 -8.25 -23.57 -6.22
CA THR A 460 -8.30 -24.97 -6.71
C THR A 460 -9.37 -25.13 -7.76
N ASP A 461 -10.60 -24.65 -7.51
CA ASP A 461 -11.69 -24.69 -8.48
C ASP A 461 -11.29 -24.00 -9.79
N THR A 462 -10.64 -22.84 -9.70
CA THR A 462 -10.27 -22.06 -10.88
C THR A 462 -9.24 -22.77 -11.76
N PHE A 463 -8.23 -23.41 -11.16
CA PHE A 463 -7.06 -23.91 -11.90
C PHE A 463 -7.03 -25.43 -12.05
N ALA A 464 -7.69 -26.19 -11.18
CA ALA A 464 -7.75 -27.65 -11.21
C ALA A 464 -9.00 -28.20 -11.90
N LEU A 465 -10.01 -27.37 -12.23
CA LEU A 465 -11.23 -27.86 -12.86
C LEU A 465 -11.30 -27.54 -14.34
N LYS A 466 -11.45 -28.57 -15.17
CA LYS A 466 -11.61 -28.44 -16.62
C LYS A 466 -13.02 -27.96 -17.02
N ARG A 467 -14.00 -28.13 -16.13
CA ARG A 467 -15.40 -27.71 -16.31
C ARG A 467 -15.92 -26.99 -15.08
N ASN A 468 -16.72 -25.96 -15.29
CA ASN A 468 -17.45 -25.25 -14.23
C ASN A 468 -18.64 -26.11 -13.75
N ALA A 469 -19.21 -25.76 -12.59
CA ALA A 469 -20.38 -26.45 -12.02
C ALA A 469 -21.63 -26.44 -12.93
N ASP A 470 -21.70 -25.53 -13.90
CA ASP A 470 -22.77 -25.46 -14.92
C ASP A 470 -22.49 -26.34 -16.16
N GLY A 471 -21.38 -27.10 -16.16
CA GLY A 471 -20.96 -27.99 -17.23
C GLY A 471 -20.19 -27.32 -18.38
N THR A 472 -19.98 -26.00 -18.33
CA THR A 472 -19.19 -25.27 -19.34
C THR A 472 -17.69 -25.51 -19.17
N THR A 473 -16.92 -25.43 -20.25
CA THR A 473 -15.45 -25.52 -20.16
C THR A 473 -14.90 -24.34 -19.39
N ASN A 474 -14.12 -24.63 -18.34
CA ASN A 474 -13.42 -23.60 -17.60
C ASN A 474 -12.23 -23.09 -18.43
N ARG A 475 -12.27 -21.80 -18.79
CA ARG A 475 -11.20 -21.16 -19.59
C ARG A 475 -9.94 -20.88 -18.79
N ASN A 476 -10.03 -20.91 -17.47
CA ASN A 476 -8.92 -20.65 -16.55
C ASN A 476 -8.23 -21.94 -16.08
N PHE A 477 -8.76 -23.11 -16.47
CA PHE A 477 -8.15 -24.40 -16.18
C PHE A 477 -6.67 -24.42 -16.59
N ASP A 478 -5.80 -24.54 -15.60
CA ASP A 478 -4.35 -24.56 -15.78
C ASP A 478 -3.68 -25.13 -14.52
N PRO A 479 -3.62 -26.47 -14.39
CA PRO A 479 -3.10 -27.10 -13.18
C PRO A 479 -1.60 -26.84 -12.97
N ASN A 480 -0.89 -26.31 -13.98
CA ASN A 480 0.48 -25.85 -13.81
C ASN A 480 0.58 -24.65 -12.86
N VAL A 481 -0.46 -23.82 -12.74
CA VAL A 481 -0.47 -22.71 -11.78
C VAL A 481 -0.35 -23.21 -10.34
N LEU A 482 -1.10 -24.27 -10.00
CA LEU A 482 -1.01 -24.90 -8.69
C LEU A 482 0.34 -25.60 -8.50
N LYS A 483 0.83 -26.29 -9.53
CA LYS A 483 2.17 -26.91 -9.52
C LYS A 483 3.25 -25.86 -9.22
N ASP A 484 3.21 -24.74 -9.92
CA ASP A 484 4.13 -23.60 -9.80
C ASP A 484 4.03 -22.93 -8.42
N PHE A 485 2.83 -22.88 -7.83
CA PHE A 485 2.67 -22.47 -6.44
C PHE A 485 3.36 -23.45 -5.47
N PHE A 486 3.15 -24.76 -5.60
CA PHE A 486 3.76 -25.73 -4.69
C PHE A 486 5.28 -25.75 -4.77
N ILE A 487 5.86 -25.76 -5.98
CA ILE A 487 7.32 -25.72 -6.17
C ILE A 487 7.92 -24.44 -5.56
N ASN A 488 7.31 -23.30 -5.82
CA ASN A 488 7.90 -22.00 -5.50
C ASN A 488 7.59 -21.51 -4.08
N VAL A 489 6.51 -21.96 -3.45
CA VAL A 489 6.12 -21.53 -2.11
C VAL A 489 6.35 -22.66 -1.11
N VAL A 490 5.66 -23.79 -1.28
CA VAL A 490 5.58 -24.87 -0.27
C VAL A 490 6.85 -25.69 -0.18
N TYR A 491 7.45 -26.01 -1.33
CA TYR A 491 8.65 -26.85 -1.43
C TYR A 491 9.93 -26.04 -1.67
N SER A 492 9.88 -24.74 -1.43
CA SER A 492 11.04 -23.87 -1.64
C SER A 492 12.05 -23.99 -0.49
N PRO A 493 13.34 -23.68 -0.71
CA PRO A 493 14.38 -23.79 0.32
C PRO A 493 14.21 -22.87 1.54
N ILE A 494 13.31 -21.89 1.47
CA ILE A 494 13.02 -20.93 2.56
C ILE A 494 11.62 -21.13 3.16
N SER A 495 10.91 -22.18 2.75
CA SER A 495 9.52 -22.44 3.13
C SER A 495 9.35 -22.77 4.62
N ASP A 496 10.40 -23.27 5.27
CA ASP A 496 10.48 -23.48 6.72
C ASP A 496 10.50 -22.17 7.53
N LEU A 497 10.92 -21.06 6.90
CA LEU A 497 10.91 -19.73 7.48
C LEU A 497 9.56 -19.00 7.29
N LEU A 498 8.71 -19.46 6.37
CA LEU A 498 7.43 -18.82 6.07
C LEU A 498 6.43 -19.06 7.21
N GLN A 499 5.76 -17.98 7.63
CA GLN A 499 4.81 -18.02 8.73
C GLN A 499 3.43 -17.51 8.33
N TYR A 500 2.40 -18.09 8.94
CA TYR A 500 1.04 -17.57 8.89
C TYR A 500 0.50 -17.51 10.33
N ASN A 501 0.20 -16.31 10.82
CA ASN A 501 -0.26 -16.07 12.19
C ASN A 501 0.65 -16.73 13.26
N GLY A 502 1.97 -16.67 13.06
CA GLY A 502 2.97 -17.24 13.98
C GLY A 502 3.13 -18.76 13.93
N LYS A 503 2.45 -19.45 13.00
CA LYS A 503 2.61 -20.89 12.73
C LYS A 503 3.33 -21.12 11.41
N SER A 504 3.90 -22.30 11.22
CA SER A 504 4.48 -22.68 9.92
C SER A 504 3.41 -22.59 8.82
N MET A 505 3.73 -21.84 7.76
CA MET A 505 2.86 -21.73 6.60
C MET A 505 2.70 -23.08 5.90
N VAL A 506 3.79 -23.85 5.78
CA VAL A 506 3.78 -25.19 5.20
C VAL A 506 2.87 -26.12 6.00
N GLU A 507 2.92 -26.11 7.33
CA GLU A 507 2.01 -26.92 8.15
C GLU A 507 0.55 -26.45 8.05
N THR A 508 0.33 -25.15 7.88
CA THR A 508 -1.02 -24.62 7.69
C THR A 508 -1.61 -25.10 6.35
N ILE A 509 -0.81 -25.14 5.29
CA ILE A 509 -1.23 -25.60 3.97
C ILE A 509 -1.35 -27.13 3.93
N MET A 510 -0.30 -27.82 4.35
CA MET A 510 -0.10 -29.26 4.16
C MET A 510 -0.63 -30.11 5.32
N GLY A 511 -0.74 -29.53 6.52
CA GLY A 511 -1.06 -30.25 7.75
C GLY A 511 0.17 -30.58 8.58
N ASP A 512 -0.05 -31.07 9.80
CA ASP A 512 1.04 -31.41 10.73
C ASP A 512 1.51 -32.87 10.61
N GLY A 513 0.78 -33.70 9.83
CA GLY A 513 1.03 -35.14 9.70
C GLY A 513 0.65 -35.95 10.95
N GLN A 514 0.02 -35.32 11.95
CA GLN A 514 -0.45 -35.92 13.20
C GLN A 514 -1.98 -35.96 13.31
N GLY A 515 -2.68 -35.69 12.19
CA GLY A 515 -4.13 -35.75 12.09
C GLY A 515 -4.84 -34.40 12.20
N ASN A 516 -4.10 -33.29 12.36
CA ASN A 516 -4.66 -31.97 12.14
C ASN A 516 -4.51 -31.61 10.66
N ASP A 517 -5.64 -31.42 10.00
CA ASP A 517 -5.65 -31.15 8.56
C ASP A 517 -5.19 -29.73 8.29
N GLY A 518 -4.19 -29.60 7.42
CA GLY A 518 -3.96 -28.37 6.71
C GLY A 518 -5.06 -28.10 5.69
N VAL A 519 -4.97 -26.95 5.04
CA VAL A 519 -5.88 -26.50 3.97
C VAL A 519 -6.12 -27.58 2.92
N ILE A 520 -5.08 -28.27 2.46
CA ILE A 520 -5.18 -29.31 1.43
C ILE A 520 -6.00 -30.52 1.90
N GLY A 521 -5.81 -30.94 3.16
CA GLY A 521 -6.62 -32.00 3.74
C GLY A 521 -8.09 -31.59 3.89
N GLN A 522 -8.36 -30.32 4.22
CA GLN A 522 -9.71 -29.79 4.31
C GLN A 522 -10.40 -29.75 2.94
N LEU A 523 -9.69 -29.35 1.88
CA LEU A 523 -10.19 -29.41 0.49
C LEU A 523 -10.56 -30.84 0.11
N ALA A 524 -9.63 -31.79 0.30
CA ALA A 524 -9.89 -33.19 -0.02
C ALA A 524 -11.12 -33.73 0.74
N ARG A 525 -11.23 -33.43 2.04
CA ARG A 525 -12.40 -33.79 2.84
C ARG A 525 -13.69 -33.19 2.28
N ASN A 526 -13.70 -31.89 1.96
CA ASN A 526 -14.87 -31.22 1.41
C ASN A 526 -15.32 -31.86 0.09
N ILE A 527 -14.38 -32.23 -0.78
CA ILE A 527 -14.67 -32.90 -2.05
C ILE A 527 -15.28 -34.29 -1.80
N MET A 528 -14.70 -35.09 -0.90
CA MET A 528 -15.23 -36.42 -0.56
C MET A 528 -16.61 -36.35 0.10
N ASP A 529 -16.82 -35.39 1.02
CA ASP A 529 -18.11 -35.16 1.68
C ASP A 529 -19.17 -34.70 0.67
N GLN A 530 -18.79 -33.93 -0.36
CA GLN A 530 -19.67 -33.58 -1.46
C GLN A 530 -19.99 -34.79 -2.33
N ALA A 531 -19.00 -35.62 -2.66
CA ALA A 531 -19.17 -36.80 -3.51
C ALA A 531 -20.11 -37.85 -2.88
N ALA A 532 -20.16 -37.92 -1.55
CA ALA A 532 -21.08 -38.80 -0.84
C ALA A 532 -22.57 -38.37 -0.93
N LYS A 533 -22.85 -37.10 -1.27
CA LYS A 533 -24.21 -36.56 -1.27
C LYS A 533 -25.00 -37.01 -2.51
N PRO A 534 -26.33 -37.24 -2.38
CA PRO A 534 -27.18 -37.49 -3.55
C PRO A 534 -27.14 -36.32 -4.54
N GLY A 535 -26.99 -36.62 -5.83
CA GLY A 535 -26.97 -35.62 -6.90
C GLY A 535 -25.67 -34.84 -7.03
N ALA A 536 -24.58 -35.29 -6.39
CA ALA A 536 -23.26 -34.70 -6.55
C ALA A 536 -22.75 -34.83 -7.99
N ASP A 537 -22.04 -33.82 -8.48
CA ASP A 537 -21.29 -33.92 -9.73
C ASP A 537 -19.98 -34.67 -9.49
N VAL A 538 -20.08 -35.99 -9.45
CA VAL A 538 -18.93 -36.92 -9.28
C VAL A 538 -17.89 -36.80 -10.39
N THR A 539 -18.27 -36.27 -11.56
CA THR A 539 -17.32 -36.01 -12.65
C THR A 539 -16.42 -34.83 -12.29
N TYR A 540 -17.04 -33.74 -11.85
CA TYR A 540 -16.35 -32.56 -11.32
C TYR A 540 -15.41 -32.93 -10.17
N LEU A 541 -15.94 -33.59 -9.14
CA LEU A 541 -15.22 -33.85 -7.89
C LEU A 541 -14.03 -34.82 -8.09
N GLY A 542 -14.19 -35.81 -8.97
CA GLY A 542 -13.11 -36.74 -9.30
C GLY A 542 -11.97 -36.05 -10.04
N GLN A 543 -12.29 -35.17 -11.00
CA GLN A 543 -11.29 -34.40 -11.73
C GLN A 543 -10.54 -33.43 -10.82
N GLU A 544 -11.26 -32.73 -9.92
CA GLU A 544 -10.67 -31.79 -8.96
C GLU A 544 -9.59 -32.45 -8.10
N ILE A 545 -9.91 -33.59 -7.46
CA ILE A 545 -8.96 -34.37 -6.68
C ILE A 545 -7.78 -34.81 -7.55
N GLY A 546 -8.05 -35.31 -8.77
CA GLY A 546 -7.01 -35.79 -9.68
C GLY A 546 -5.99 -34.71 -10.05
N TYR A 547 -6.46 -33.52 -10.43
CA TYR A 547 -5.60 -32.40 -10.78
C TYR A 547 -4.91 -31.77 -9.57
N LEU A 548 -5.57 -31.69 -8.41
CA LEU A 548 -4.95 -31.20 -7.18
C LEU A 548 -3.81 -32.13 -6.73
N PHE A 549 -4.04 -33.43 -6.68
CA PHE A 549 -3.00 -34.43 -6.38
C PHE A 549 -1.87 -34.37 -7.41
N GLY A 550 -2.21 -34.23 -8.70
CA GLY A 550 -1.24 -34.02 -9.77
C GLY A 550 -0.35 -32.81 -9.53
N ALA A 551 -0.94 -31.65 -9.22
CA ALA A 551 -0.20 -30.43 -8.93
C ALA A 551 0.73 -30.55 -7.71
N VAL A 552 0.26 -31.15 -6.61
CA VAL A 552 1.07 -31.35 -5.39
C VAL A 552 2.26 -32.28 -5.67
N SER A 553 2.04 -33.39 -6.38
CA SER A 553 3.07 -34.39 -6.69
C SER A 553 4.04 -33.91 -7.77
N GLY A 554 3.55 -33.22 -8.81
CA GLY A 554 4.36 -32.58 -9.83
C GLY A 554 5.23 -31.45 -9.27
N GLY A 555 4.67 -30.61 -8.39
CA GLY A 555 5.43 -29.55 -7.72
C GLY A 555 6.58 -30.10 -6.89
N PHE A 556 6.37 -31.22 -6.19
CA PHE A 556 7.44 -31.90 -5.46
C PHE A 556 8.54 -32.44 -6.39
N LEU A 557 8.16 -33.11 -7.49
CA LEU A 557 9.11 -33.60 -8.48
C LEU A 557 9.97 -32.46 -9.05
N ASP A 558 9.33 -31.37 -9.49
CA ASP A 558 10.04 -30.21 -10.01
C ASP A 558 10.96 -29.59 -8.95
N SER A 559 10.57 -29.54 -7.67
CA SER A 559 11.44 -29.07 -6.59
C SER A 559 12.65 -29.97 -6.35
N VAL A 560 12.47 -31.30 -6.32
CA VAL A 560 13.58 -32.25 -6.19
C VAL A 560 14.60 -32.04 -7.32
N GLN A 561 14.12 -31.75 -8.53
CA GLN A 561 14.98 -31.50 -9.68
C GLN A 561 15.62 -30.11 -9.67
N ALA A 562 14.84 -29.06 -9.40
CA ALA A 562 15.28 -27.67 -9.37
C ALA A 562 16.34 -27.43 -8.28
N TYR A 563 16.27 -28.19 -7.20
CA TYR A 563 17.20 -28.11 -6.08
C TYR A 563 18.08 -29.36 -5.96
N LYS A 564 18.33 -30.10 -7.05
CA LYS A 564 19.03 -31.38 -7.04
C LYS A 564 20.35 -31.36 -6.24
N ASP A 565 21.22 -30.39 -6.49
CA ASP A 565 22.52 -30.31 -5.79
C ASP A 565 22.33 -30.09 -4.28
N LYS A 566 21.46 -29.15 -3.89
CA LYS A 566 21.06 -28.96 -2.49
C LYS A 566 20.40 -30.20 -1.91
N PHE A 567 19.60 -30.89 -2.71
CA PHE A 567 18.92 -32.11 -2.30
C PHE A 567 19.92 -33.25 -2.09
N GLU A 568 20.98 -33.38 -2.90
CA GLU A 568 22.03 -34.39 -2.71
C GLU A 568 22.95 -34.07 -1.53
N ASP A 569 23.24 -32.79 -1.28
CA ASP A 569 24.24 -32.36 -0.30
C ASP A 569 23.65 -31.98 1.08
N ASP A 570 22.41 -31.49 1.16
CA ASP A 570 21.78 -31.01 2.40
C ASP A 570 20.75 -32.01 2.94
N LYS A 571 21.19 -32.76 3.95
CA LYS A 571 20.32 -33.71 4.68
C LYS A 571 19.08 -33.03 5.28
N LYS A 572 19.20 -31.80 5.82
CA LYS A 572 18.06 -31.11 6.44
C LYS A 572 17.03 -30.71 5.39
N PHE A 573 17.49 -30.22 4.24
CA PHE A 573 16.59 -29.88 3.13
C PHE A 573 15.86 -31.13 2.60
N ARG A 574 16.55 -32.28 2.49
CA ARG A 574 15.88 -33.56 2.17
C ARG A 574 14.83 -33.97 3.18
N GLU A 575 15.18 -33.94 4.47
CA GLU A 575 14.26 -34.30 5.56
C GLU A 575 13.06 -33.36 5.60
N PHE A 576 13.27 -32.06 5.35
CA PHE A 576 12.21 -31.08 5.21
C PHE A 576 11.28 -31.42 4.05
N MET A 577 11.84 -31.66 2.86
CA MET A 577 11.06 -31.99 1.66
C MET A 577 10.26 -33.29 1.82
N TYR A 578 10.87 -34.32 2.42
CA TYR A 578 10.18 -35.56 2.78
C TYR A 578 9.05 -35.31 3.79
N GLY A 579 9.32 -34.49 4.81
CA GLY A 579 8.33 -34.06 5.78
C GLY A 579 7.17 -33.30 5.14
N ALA A 580 7.44 -32.36 4.22
CA ALA A 580 6.43 -31.56 3.54
C ALA A 580 5.53 -32.41 2.65
N VAL A 581 6.10 -33.35 1.89
CA VAL A 581 5.32 -34.29 1.07
C VAL A 581 4.50 -35.23 1.92
N ASN A 582 5.10 -35.85 2.93
CA ASN A 582 4.35 -36.75 3.82
C ASN A 582 3.24 -36.03 4.57
N LYS A 583 3.45 -34.76 4.96
CA LYS A 583 2.40 -33.93 5.54
C LYS A 583 1.31 -33.67 4.51
N GLY A 584 1.65 -33.14 3.34
CA GLY A 584 0.65 -32.69 2.36
C GLY A 584 -0.04 -33.81 1.61
N LEU A 585 0.72 -34.63 0.88
CA LEU A 585 0.16 -35.81 0.22
C LEU A 585 -0.42 -36.78 1.24
N GLY A 586 0.16 -36.91 2.45
CA GLY A 586 -0.40 -37.77 3.50
C GLY A 586 -1.70 -37.23 4.09
N ALA A 587 -1.86 -35.91 4.27
CA ALA A 587 -3.13 -35.31 4.67
C ALA A 587 -4.19 -35.51 3.58
N LEU A 588 -3.82 -35.31 2.32
CA LEU A 588 -4.71 -35.51 1.17
C LEU A 588 -5.12 -37.00 1.05
N ALA A 589 -4.14 -37.90 1.07
CA ALA A 589 -4.29 -39.35 1.07
C ALA A 589 -5.17 -39.84 2.23
N GLY A 590 -4.89 -39.39 3.46
CA GLY A 590 -5.64 -39.80 4.64
C GLY A 590 -7.13 -39.46 4.56
N LYS A 591 -7.53 -38.40 3.85
CA LYS A 591 -8.95 -38.04 3.67
C LYS A 591 -9.67 -38.80 2.58
N ILE A 592 -8.94 -39.25 1.57
CA ILE A 592 -9.52 -40.17 0.60
C ILE A 592 -9.52 -41.61 1.12
N GLY A 593 -8.81 -41.90 2.22
CA GLY A 593 -8.71 -43.22 2.84
C GLY A 593 -7.44 -44.00 2.48
N LEU A 594 -6.49 -43.36 1.78
CA LEU A 594 -5.24 -43.97 1.37
C LEU A 594 -4.29 -44.02 2.59
N PRO A 595 -3.68 -45.18 2.90
CA PRO A 595 -2.71 -45.29 3.97
C PRO A 595 -1.49 -44.37 3.76
N VAL A 596 -1.09 -43.63 4.80
CA VAL A 596 -0.02 -42.62 4.74
C VAL A 596 1.34 -43.24 4.39
N ASP A 597 1.58 -44.50 4.72
CA ASP A 597 2.78 -45.25 4.33
C ASP A 597 2.94 -45.36 2.81
N LYS A 598 1.84 -45.40 2.05
CA LYS A 598 1.89 -45.39 0.57
C LYS A 598 2.41 -44.07 0.00
N VAL A 599 2.14 -42.96 0.69
CA VAL A 599 2.69 -41.66 0.33
C VAL A 599 4.18 -41.60 0.66
N GLY A 600 4.59 -42.15 1.80
CA GLY A 600 5.99 -42.28 2.19
C GLY A 600 6.79 -43.10 1.17
N ASP A 601 6.26 -44.26 0.75
CA ASP A 601 6.85 -45.11 -0.28
C ASP A 601 6.99 -44.39 -1.62
N PHE A 602 5.98 -43.58 -2.00
CA PHE A 602 6.04 -42.77 -3.22
C PHE A 602 7.13 -41.71 -3.16
N ALA A 603 7.20 -40.95 -2.07
CA ALA A 603 8.22 -39.91 -1.89
C ALA A 603 9.64 -40.51 -1.93
N GLU A 604 9.86 -41.67 -1.29
CA GLU A 604 11.14 -42.38 -1.34
C GLU A 604 11.50 -42.83 -2.76
N LYS A 605 10.55 -43.39 -3.51
CA LYS A 605 10.78 -43.79 -4.92
C LYS A 605 11.14 -42.61 -5.82
N LEU A 606 10.53 -41.45 -5.64
CA LEU A 606 10.90 -40.25 -6.40
C LEU A 606 12.33 -39.80 -6.08
N ILE A 607 12.75 -39.90 -4.83
CA ILE A 607 14.11 -39.57 -4.41
C ILE A 607 15.12 -40.56 -5.02
N GLU A 608 14.83 -41.86 -4.98
CA GLU A 608 15.71 -42.85 -5.60
C GLU A 608 15.77 -42.68 -7.13
N ALA A 609 14.67 -42.27 -7.75
CA ALA A 609 14.64 -41.92 -9.16
C ALA A 609 15.49 -40.65 -9.47
N SER A 610 15.49 -39.63 -8.60
CA SER A 610 16.25 -38.39 -8.84
C SER A 610 17.77 -38.59 -8.83
N LYS A 611 18.25 -39.60 -8.10
CA LYS A 611 19.66 -40.03 -8.04
C LYS A 611 20.12 -40.73 -9.32
N GLU A 612 19.20 -41.22 -10.14
CA GLU A 612 19.53 -41.87 -11.41
C GLU A 612 20.20 -40.87 -12.36
N LYS A 613 21.29 -41.30 -13.00
CA LYS A 613 22.09 -40.44 -13.88
C LYS A 613 21.64 -40.58 -15.34
N ASP A 614 21.14 -41.76 -15.71
CA ASP A 614 20.57 -41.95 -17.03
C ASP A 614 19.17 -41.33 -17.09
N LYS A 615 18.98 -40.31 -17.94
CA LYS A 615 17.69 -39.60 -18.06
C LYS A 615 16.52 -40.54 -18.43
N THR A 616 16.78 -41.60 -19.20
CA THR A 616 15.74 -42.54 -19.65
C THR A 616 15.31 -43.45 -18.51
N GLU A 617 16.27 -44.02 -17.78
CA GLU A 617 15.98 -44.85 -16.61
C GLU A 617 15.40 -44.03 -15.45
N GLN A 618 15.85 -42.78 -15.30
CA GLN A 618 15.28 -41.82 -14.36
C GLN A 618 13.80 -41.56 -14.65
N LEU A 619 13.46 -41.24 -15.91
CA LEU A 619 12.08 -41.05 -16.34
C LEU A 619 11.22 -42.28 -16.07
N LYS A 620 11.74 -43.46 -16.39
CA LYS A 620 11.05 -44.72 -16.16
C LYS A 620 10.77 -44.94 -14.67
N LYS A 621 11.75 -44.71 -13.79
CA LYS A 621 11.57 -44.80 -12.33
C LYS A 621 10.56 -43.78 -11.82
N PHE A 622 10.53 -42.56 -12.36
CA PHE A 622 9.47 -41.60 -12.05
C PHE A 622 8.10 -42.14 -12.48
N GLN A 623 7.95 -42.60 -13.73
CA GLN A 623 6.71 -43.18 -14.23
C GLN A 623 6.22 -44.35 -13.37
N GLU A 624 7.12 -45.24 -12.93
CA GLU A 624 6.81 -46.35 -12.03
C GLU A 624 6.31 -45.87 -10.66
N ALA A 625 6.94 -44.85 -10.08
CA ALA A 625 6.51 -44.26 -8.81
C ALA A 625 5.10 -43.65 -8.92
N PHE A 626 4.85 -42.81 -9.93
CA PHE A 626 3.56 -42.18 -10.16
C PHE A 626 2.47 -43.21 -10.50
N LEU A 627 2.78 -44.25 -11.28
CA LEU A 627 1.84 -45.33 -11.58
C LEU A 627 1.47 -46.13 -10.32
N GLY A 628 2.44 -46.39 -9.45
CA GLY A 628 2.21 -47.05 -8.16
C GLY A 628 1.23 -46.27 -7.29
N LEU A 629 1.50 -44.98 -7.05
CA LEU A 629 0.62 -44.12 -6.26
C LEU A 629 -0.78 -44.01 -6.87
N LYS A 630 -0.88 -43.84 -8.20
CA LYS A 630 -2.16 -43.82 -8.91
C LYS A 630 -3.00 -45.05 -8.62
N ASN A 631 -2.40 -46.25 -8.73
CA ASN A 631 -3.13 -47.50 -8.53
C ASN A 631 -3.64 -47.62 -7.09
N ASP A 632 -2.83 -47.25 -6.10
CA ASP A 632 -3.23 -47.27 -4.69
C ASP A 632 -4.39 -46.28 -4.43
N MET A 633 -4.34 -45.10 -5.04
CA MET A 633 -5.41 -44.10 -4.98
C MET A 633 -6.70 -44.55 -5.68
N SER A 634 -6.60 -45.06 -6.90
CA SER A 634 -7.76 -45.58 -7.63
C SER A 634 -8.44 -46.68 -6.83
N GLN A 635 -7.68 -47.60 -6.23
CA GLN A 635 -8.23 -48.64 -5.38
C GLN A 635 -8.96 -48.06 -4.17
N THR A 636 -8.38 -47.05 -3.52
CA THR A 636 -8.99 -46.35 -2.39
C THR A 636 -10.31 -45.68 -2.78
N LEU A 637 -10.35 -44.98 -3.91
CA LEU A 637 -11.56 -44.33 -4.41
C LEU A 637 -12.64 -45.35 -4.81
N LEU A 638 -12.26 -46.51 -5.36
CA LEU A 638 -13.20 -47.62 -5.60
C LEU A 638 -13.81 -48.13 -4.29
N ASP A 639 -13.02 -48.25 -3.22
CA ASP A 639 -13.50 -48.67 -1.91
C ASP A 639 -14.44 -47.62 -1.28
N PHE A 640 -14.15 -46.33 -1.48
CA PHE A 640 -15.08 -45.26 -1.12
C PHE A 640 -16.41 -45.36 -1.88
N GLN A 641 -16.39 -45.60 -3.18
CA GLN A 641 -17.60 -45.77 -4.01
C GLN A 641 -18.45 -46.97 -3.57
N ARG A 642 -17.81 -48.08 -3.17
CA ARG A 642 -18.52 -49.26 -2.64
C ARG A 642 -19.33 -48.94 -1.39
N THR A 643 -18.85 -48.00 -0.57
CA THR A 643 -19.53 -47.57 0.66
C THR A 643 -20.46 -46.37 0.45
N HIS A 644 -20.28 -45.62 -0.66
CA HIS A 644 -21.07 -44.46 -1.02
C HIS A 644 -21.51 -44.55 -2.50
N PRO A 645 -22.63 -45.24 -2.80
CA PRO A 645 -23.07 -45.46 -4.18
C PRO A 645 -23.32 -44.16 -4.97
N ASN A 646 -23.60 -43.04 -4.29
CA ASN A 646 -23.74 -41.72 -4.92
C ASN A 646 -22.43 -41.20 -5.54
N ALA A 647 -21.29 -41.78 -5.20
CA ALA A 647 -19.97 -41.42 -5.71
C ALA A 647 -19.54 -42.22 -6.95
N GLU A 648 -20.43 -43.02 -7.56
CA GLU A 648 -20.13 -43.81 -8.76
C GLU A 648 -19.53 -42.94 -9.87
N GLY A 649 -18.37 -43.33 -10.40
CA GLY A 649 -17.62 -42.55 -11.40
C GLY A 649 -16.55 -41.59 -10.86
N LEU A 650 -16.52 -41.31 -9.54
CA LEU A 650 -15.44 -40.56 -8.88
C LEU A 650 -14.02 -41.08 -9.22
N GLU A 651 -13.74 -42.37 -9.04
CA GLU A 651 -12.44 -42.97 -9.37
C GLU A 651 -12.10 -42.80 -10.85
N THR A 652 -13.05 -43.07 -11.74
CA THR A 652 -12.79 -43.04 -13.18
C THR A 652 -12.40 -41.62 -13.62
N ASN A 653 -13.08 -40.61 -13.06
CA ASN A 653 -12.78 -39.22 -13.34
C ASN A 653 -11.48 -38.73 -12.69
N PHE A 654 -11.15 -39.25 -11.50
CA PHE A 654 -9.82 -39.09 -10.92
C PHE A 654 -8.73 -39.64 -11.84
N THR A 655 -8.89 -40.88 -12.31
CA THR A 655 -7.91 -41.55 -13.17
C THR A 655 -7.74 -40.81 -14.50
N ILE A 656 -8.83 -40.29 -15.08
CA ILE A 656 -8.76 -39.44 -16.29
C ILE A 656 -7.95 -38.18 -16.01
N ALA A 657 -8.28 -37.41 -14.97
CA ALA A 657 -7.58 -36.17 -14.64
C ALA A 657 -6.10 -36.41 -14.31
N TRP A 658 -5.80 -37.44 -13.53
CA TRP A 658 -4.43 -37.82 -13.20
C TRP A 658 -3.64 -38.22 -14.43
N ASN A 659 -4.19 -39.07 -15.30
CA ASN A 659 -3.50 -39.45 -16.53
C ASN A 659 -3.33 -38.24 -17.48
N ASP A 660 -4.34 -37.38 -17.61
CA ASP A 660 -4.24 -36.12 -18.37
C ASP A 660 -3.08 -35.27 -17.83
N PHE A 661 -3.05 -35.03 -16.52
CA PHE A 661 -1.99 -34.23 -15.88
C PHE A 661 -0.62 -34.87 -16.07
N ILE A 662 -0.45 -36.14 -15.69
CA ILE A 662 0.84 -36.84 -15.72
C ILE A 662 1.34 -37.06 -17.15
N THR A 663 0.46 -37.35 -18.10
CA THR A 663 0.87 -37.50 -19.51
C THR A 663 1.31 -36.16 -20.08
N SER A 664 0.55 -35.07 -19.83
CA SER A 664 0.98 -33.74 -20.25
C SER A 664 2.26 -33.30 -19.55
N TYR A 665 2.40 -33.56 -18.26
CA TYR A 665 3.51 -33.11 -17.44
C TYR A 665 4.79 -33.96 -17.64
N LEU A 666 4.75 -35.28 -17.37
CA LEU A 666 5.94 -36.14 -17.48
C LEU A 666 6.35 -36.40 -18.93
N ALA A 667 5.41 -36.61 -19.86
CA ALA A 667 5.76 -37.02 -21.22
C ALA A 667 6.01 -35.83 -22.17
N THR A 668 5.37 -34.68 -21.93
CA THR A 668 5.48 -33.54 -22.86
C THR A 668 6.38 -32.43 -22.32
N ASP A 669 6.23 -32.06 -21.05
CA ASP A 669 6.98 -30.95 -20.44
C ASP A 669 8.34 -31.43 -19.89
N TRP A 670 8.38 -32.53 -19.12
CA TRP A 670 9.63 -33.01 -18.52
C TRP A 670 10.62 -33.59 -19.53
N ILE A 671 10.16 -34.38 -20.52
CA ILE A 671 11.04 -34.90 -21.60
C ILE A 671 11.62 -33.76 -22.46
N ALA A 672 10.90 -32.66 -22.61
CA ALA A 672 11.35 -31.52 -23.39
C ALA A 672 12.42 -30.67 -22.69
N ARG A 673 12.59 -30.82 -21.37
CA ARG A 673 13.60 -30.13 -20.54
C ARG A 673 14.88 -30.98 -20.37
#